data_AF-A0A7S2XKZ4-F1
#
_entry.id   AF-A0A7S2XKZ4-F1
#
_cell.length_a   1.000
_cell.length_b   1.000
_cell.length_c   1.000
_cell.angle_alpha   90.00
_cell.angle_beta   90.00
_cell.angle_gamma   90.00
#
_symmetry.space_group_name_H-M   'P 1'
#
loop_
_entity.id
_entity.type
_entity.pdbx_description
1 polymer ?
#
loop_
_entity_poly.entity_id
_entity_poly.type
_entity_poly.pdbx_seq_one_letter_code
_entity_poly.pdbx_strand_id
1 'polypeptide(L)'
;MTTTAGTKKTTTSSTSEIADGLSIISLASPTATQEIDHACSTWGAFVLVDHGLDERLCDQVLDAAHEFFKLPYANKNKYNLQKYGAKWRGYMPLGGERSVHGIIQDAKEGLYLGDEHEASNPRMGLPTFGTNVFPDQEVPQMRQLFLTYHEEMRTLGNRMMDVLSQALSLPSDDYLQQHITRHDPVILPRCFRYIPQEEATQSPTNTTEDPSEEDKVDDENAIQWGIGRHSDYGLWTMILTDAPGLEFQHHKTKQWHAVPFVKSGIIMNVGDVLDRLTAGRYISSYHRARNHSTTDFRLSLPFFYDPAWDACMKTLPMTTTTSDSASLAKEELDTSERAERWSHTKITCEFDGSVDYSEFLAKKVAKVFPDLVPESVWKNLSSTSEPSTRHALVVRTNPDAVISDRVQEDVRKFYDDHRARIKESHGLAHILAVSNHANKAIECHEPPLSPELAMQIRVAALLHDADDHKYFPKHEHHENARMIMEKAEVPTESISPILEMIDLVSCSQNGNSVPASILEKEEYYRLIPRWSDRLEAVGAIGVVRCYQYNQEHGRPLSSPSSPRAHTADQVWDFATPERFEAYQTRGGTSDDMISHYYDKLLHVACPPNDLVRNAYLEDKAKESSKELVELCLRFGKTGTVDESYIQEVNAKLLAV
;
A
#
# COMPACT_ATOMS: atom_id res chain seq x y z
N MET A 1 65.25 -12.03 -4.48
CA MET A 1 65.01 -12.00 -3.02
C MET A 1 64.28 -10.70 -2.74
N THR A 2 63.03 -10.62 -2.32
CA THR A 2 61.93 -11.58 -2.11
C THR A 2 60.77 -10.64 -1.81
N THR A 3 59.84 -10.51 -2.75
CA THR A 3 58.54 -9.88 -2.59
C THR A 3 57.75 -10.58 -1.48
N THR A 4 57.25 -9.85 -0.50
CA THR A 4 56.25 -10.36 0.45
C THR A 4 54.92 -9.66 0.20
N ALA A 5 54.01 -10.43 -0.39
CA ALA A 5 52.61 -10.12 -0.57
C ALA A 5 51.93 -10.02 0.81
N GLY A 6 51.27 -8.89 1.07
CA GLY A 6 50.37 -8.73 2.22
C GLY A 6 49.00 -9.31 1.89
N THR A 7 48.72 -10.49 2.42
CA THR A 7 47.42 -11.16 2.35
C THR A 7 46.40 -10.33 3.15
N LYS A 8 45.45 -9.67 2.47
CA LYS A 8 44.26 -9.09 3.11
C LYS A 8 43.43 -10.25 3.68
N LYS A 9 43.48 -10.42 5.00
CA LYS A 9 42.47 -11.18 5.74
C LYS A 9 41.16 -10.38 5.68
N THR A 10 40.18 -10.93 4.97
CA THR A 10 38.78 -10.56 5.05
C THR A 10 38.27 -11.00 6.43
N THR A 11 38.34 -10.11 7.41
CA THR A 11 37.57 -10.24 8.66
C THR A 11 36.17 -9.73 8.39
N THR A 12 35.24 -10.67 8.24
CA THR A 12 33.81 -10.47 8.46
C THR A 12 33.60 -9.95 9.87
N SER A 13 33.45 -8.63 10.01
CA SER A 13 33.00 -7.99 11.24
C SER A 13 31.49 -7.96 11.24
N SER A 14 30.92 -8.94 11.93
CA SER A 14 29.56 -8.94 12.44
C SER A 14 29.30 -7.70 13.32
N THR A 15 28.04 -7.26 13.32
CA THR A 15 27.40 -6.28 14.22
C THR A 15 28.04 -4.90 14.26
N SER A 16 27.61 -4.01 13.35
CA SER A 16 27.73 -2.57 13.57
C SER A 16 26.83 -2.18 14.75
N GLU A 17 27.42 -1.55 15.75
CA GLU A 17 26.71 -0.78 16.76
C GLU A 17 25.69 0.14 16.07
N ILE A 18 24.41 -0.03 16.41
CA ILE A 18 23.33 0.84 15.94
C ILE A 18 23.63 2.23 16.53
N ALA A 19 24.04 3.17 15.69
CA ALA A 19 24.36 4.52 16.12
C ALA A 19 23.13 5.21 16.74
N ASP A 20 23.33 5.94 17.84
CA ASP A 20 22.34 6.69 18.64
C ASP A 20 21.65 7.85 17.86
N GLY A 21 21.02 7.57 16.72
CA GLY A 21 20.33 8.56 15.90
C GLY A 21 19.15 7.99 15.11
N LEU A 22 18.30 8.89 14.61
CA LEU A 22 17.18 8.55 13.72
C LEU A 22 17.69 7.85 12.46
N SER A 23 17.13 6.68 12.18
CA SER A 23 17.57 5.82 11.09
C SER A 23 17.00 6.24 9.74
N ILE A 24 17.78 6.04 8.67
CA ILE A 24 17.30 6.08 7.29
C ILE A 24 17.10 4.63 6.85
N ILE A 25 15.87 4.25 6.52
CA ILE A 25 15.46 2.88 6.22
C ILE A 25 15.00 2.82 4.76
N SER A 26 15.54 1.88 3.99
CA SER A 26 15.09 1.59 2.63
C SER A 26 13.94 0.58 2.66
N LEU A 27 12.79 0.93 2.09
CA LEU A 27 11.65 0.00 2.01
C LEU A 27 11.92 -1.18 1.06
N ALA A 28 12.90 -1.06 0.17
CA ALA A 28 13.34 -2.14 -0.71
C ALA A 28 14.29 -3.14 -0.02
N SER A 29 14.74 -2.84 1.20
CA SER A 29 15.63 -3.73 1.96
C SER A 29 14.91 -5.02 2.39
N PRO A 30 15.55 -6.20 2.31
CA PRO A 30 14.97 -7.45 2.84
C PRO A 30 14.81 -7.44 4.37
N THR A 31 15.46 -6.50 5.06
CA THR A 31 15.37 -6.31 6.53
C THR A 31 14.51 -5.12 6.93
N ALA A 32 13.80 -4.49 5.98
CA ALA A 32 13.02 -3.28 6.22
C ALA A 32 12.01 -3.44 7.37
N THR A 33 11.28 -4.55 7.41
CA THR A 33 10.28 -4.83 8.46
C THR A 33 10.90 -4.83 9.86
N GLN A 34 12.07 -5.46 10.04
CA GLN A 34 12.76 -5.50 11.34
C GLN A 34 13.35 -4.15 11.73
N GLU A 35 13.89 -3.41 10.77
CA GLU A 35 14.42 -2.06 11.00
C GLU A 35 13.30 -1.08 11.39
N ILE A 36 12.13 -1.19 10.74
CA ILE A 36 10.95 -0.38 11.06
C ILE A 36 10.42 -0.73 12.45
N ASP A 37 10.28 -2.01 12.80
CA ASP A 37 9.88 -2.44 14.15
C ASP A 37 10.81 -1.86 15.23
N HIS A 38 12.12 -1.91 14.96
CA HIS A 38 13.13 -1.37 15.87
C HIS A 38 13.02 0.15 15.98
N ALA A 39 12.90 0.88 14.87
CA ALA A 39 12.78 2.33 14.88
C ALA A 39 11.50 2.81 15.58
N CYS A 40 10.37 2.16 15.33
CA CYS A 40 9.09 2.47 15.99
C CYS A 40 9.13 2.22 17.51
N SER A 41 9.86 1.19 17.96
CA SER A 41 9.96 0.81 19.38
C SER A 41 11.07 1.51 20.17
N THR A 42 11.93 2.27 19.50
CA THR A 42 13.04 3.01 20.14
C THR A 42 12.93 4.52 19.96
N TRP A 43 12.69 4.98 18.73
CA TRP A 43 12.59 6.40 18.40
C TRP A 43 11.16 6.84 18.16
N GLY A 44 10.28 5.94 17.73
CA GLY A 44 8.97 6.34 17.22
C GLY A 44 9.04 7.11 15.91
N ALA A 45 10.22 7.20 15.29
CA ALA A 45 10.44 7.96 14.07
C ALA A 45 11.64 7.45 13.28
N PHE A 46 11.61 7.65 11.96
CA PHE A 46 12.67 7.30 11.02
C PHE A 46 12.47 8.02 9.69
N VAL A 47 13.46 8.00 8.80
CA VAL A 47 13.33 8.47 7.41
C VAL A 47 13.21 7.26 6.50
N LEU A 48 12.16 7.20 5.69
CA LEU A 48 11.93 6.15 4.72
C LEU A 48 12.42 6.58 3.34
N VAL A 49 13.15 5.70 2.65
CA VAL A 49 13.62 5.86 1.26
C VAL A 49 13.24 4.63 0.44
N ASP A 50 13.41 4.68 -0.88
CA ASP A 50 13.04 3.61 -1.81
C ASP A 50 11.57 3.13 -1.64
N HIS A 51 10.69 4.06 -1.24
CA HIS A 51 9.27 3.78 -0.97
C HIS A 51 8.42 3.66 -2.24
N GLY A 52 8.93 4.10 -3.39
CA GLY A 52 8.27 3.99 -4.69
C GLY A 52 7.44 5.22 -5.12
N LEU A 53 7.48 6.33 -4.37
CA LEU A 53 6.92 7.60 -4.86
C LEU A 53 7.82 8.17 -5.95
N ASP A 54 7.22 8.72 -7.00
CA ASP A 54 7.95 9.44 -8.04
C ASP A 54 8.58 10.72 -7.45
N GLU A 55 9.92 10.80 -7.48
CA GLU A 55 10.66 11.98 -7.02
C GLU A 55 10.24 13.25 -7.76
N ARG A 56 9.86 13.13 -9.05
CA ARG A 56 9.40 14.27 -9.83
C ARG A 56 8.06 14.78 -9.30
N LEU A 57 7.17 13.90 -8.89
CA LEU A 57 5.92 14.30 -8.26
C LEU A 57 6.20 15.06 -6.98
N CYS A 58 7.06 14.52 -6.09
CA CYS A 58 7.48 15.19 -4.85
C CYS A 58 8.01 16.62 -5.10
N ASP A 59 8.91 16.80 -6.07
CA ASP A 59 9.42 18.12 -6.46
C ASP A 59 8.29 19.04 -6.95
N GLN A 60 7.38 18.54 -7.80
CA GLN A 60 6.27 19.33 -8.34
C GLN A 60 5.27 19.78 -7.28
N VAL A 61 4.96 18.95 -6.27
CA VAL A 61 4.04 19.35 -5.18
C VAL A 61 4.69 20.44 -4.32
N LEU A 62 5.99 20.31 -4.03
CA LEU A 62 6.75 21.32 -3.30
C LEU A 62 6.84 22.64 -4.09
N ASP A 63 7.07 22.59 -5.41
CA ASP A 63 7.09 23.78 -6.26
C ASP A 63 5.74 24.49 -6.30
N ALA A 64 4.63 23.75 -6.42
CA ALA A 64 3.28 24.32 -6.39
C ALA A 64 2.96 24.94 -5.02
N ALA A 65 3.42 24.32 -3.93
CA ALA A 65 3.30 24.89 -2.59
C ALA A 65 4.13 26.18 -2.44
N HIS A 66 5.36 26.19 -2.97
CA HIS A 66 6.22 27.38 -3.03
C HIS A 66 5.52 28.53 -3.76
N GLU A 67 4.93 28.25 -4.93
CA GLU A 67 4.18 29.23 -5.70
C GLU A 67 3.01 29.81 -4.90
N PHE A 68 2.20 28.96 -4.26
CA PHE A 68 1.09 29.38 -3.42
C PHE A 68 1.54 30.27 -2.26
N PHE A 69 2.58 29.87 -1.52
CA PHE A 69 3.00 30.59 -0.32
C PHE A 69 3.72 31.92 -0.62
N LYS A 70 4.28 32.07 -1.83
CA LYS A 70 4.82 33.33 -2.35
C LYS A 70 3.75 34.35 -2.74
N LEU A 71 2.49 33.94 -2.87
CA LEU A 71 1.40 34.88 -3.17
C LEU A 71 1.24 35.93 -2.05
N PRO A 72 0.80 37.16 -2.38
CA PRO A 72 0.44 38.16 -1.37
C PRO A 72 -0.61 37.63 -0.39
N TYR A 73 -0.54 38.04 0.88
CA TYR A 73 -1.48 37.62 1.93
C TYR A 73 -2.95 37.75 1.50
N ALA A 74 -3.32 38.85 0.84
CA ALA A 74 -4.69 39.09 0.38
C ALA A 74 -5.20 37.99 -0.58
N ASN A 75 -4.31 37.40 -1.38
CA ASN A 75 -4.66 36.32 -2.30
C ASN A 75 -4.80 34.98 -1.55
N LYS A 76 -3.87 34.66 -0.65
CA LYS A 76 -3.95 33.46 0.19
C LYS A 76 -5.20 33.47 1.08
N ASN A 77 -5.50 34.62 1.68
CA ASN A 77 -6.64 34.80 2.59
C ASN A 77 -8.02 34.71 1.90
N LYS A 78 -8.09 34.69 0.56
CA LYS A 78 -9.31 34.32 -0.17
C LYS A 78 -9.76 32.91 0.22
N TYR A 79 -8.81 32.01 0.48
CA TYR A 79 -9.02 30.61 0.79
C TYR A 79 -9.06 30.31 2.29
N ASN A 80 -9.23 31.32 3.15
CA ASN A 80 -9.19 31.15 4.61
C ASN A 80 -10.17 30.07 5.10
N LEU A 81 -9.66 29.10 5.86
CA LEU A 81 -10.45 27.96 6.35
C LEU A 81 -11.65 28.35 7.23
N GLN A 82 -11.61 29.51 7.89
CA GLN A 82 -12.74 30.01 8.69
C GLN A 82 -14.02 30.19 7.85
N LYS A 83 -13.90 30.31 6.52
CA LYS A 83 -15.04 30.41 5.61
C LYS A 83 -15.74 29.07 5.35
N TYR A 84 -15.11 27.94 5.67
CA TYR A 84 -15.54 26.61 5.24
C TYR A 84 -15.98 25.69 6.39
N GLY A 85 -16.04 26.21 7.62
CA GLY A 85 -16.64 25.54 8.79
C GLY A 85 -16.07 24.15 9.07
N ALA A 86 -16.96 23.19 9.32
CA ALA A 86 -16.61 21.84 9.81
C ALA A 86 -15.79 20.97 8.86
N LYS A 87 -15.69 21.34 7.57
CA LYS A 87 -14.89 20.58 6.59
C LYS A 87 -13.39 20.63 6.91
N TRP A 88 -12.95 21.66 7.64
CA TRP A 88 -11.56 21.87 8.02
C TRP A 88 -10.60 21.91 6.82
N ARG A 89 -11.00 22.63 5.76
CA ARG A 89 -10.22 22.81 4.53
C ARG A 89 -9.94 24.28 4.26
N GLY A 90 -8.76 24.57 3.75
CA GLY A 90 -8.36 25.91 3.31
C GLY A 90 -7.15 26.46 4.06
N TYR A 91 -6.86 27.73 3.82
CA TYR A 91 -5.67 28.42 4.28
C TYR A 91 -5.80 28.89 5.74
N MET A 92 -4.77 28.64 6.52
CA MET A 92 -4.55 29.14 7.88
C MET A 92 -3.48 30.23 7.83
N PRO A 93 -3.81 31.49 8.22
CA PRO A 93 -2.82 32.54 8.29
C PRO A 93 -1.80 32.31 9.42
N LEU A 94 -0.68 33.02 9.35
CA LEU A 94 0.36 33.02 10.37
C LEU A 94 -0.25 33.29 11.77
N GLY A 95 0.08 32.45 12.75
CA GLY A 95 -0.44 32.55 14.12
C GLY A 95 -1.96 32.28 14.26
N GLY A 96 -2.61 31.73 13.22
CA GLY A 96 -4.04 31.43 13.23
C GLY A 96 -4.43 30.20 14.05
N GLU A 97 -3.48 29.33 14.38
CA GLU A 97 -3.67 28.21 15.31
C GLU A 97 -3.33 28.64 16.73
N ARG A 98 -4.26 28.39 17.66
CA ARG A 98 -3.91 28.36 19.08
C ARG A 98 -3.09 27.10 19.31
N SER A 99 -1.85 27.26 19.79
CA SER A 99 -1.09 26.10 20.30
C SER A 99 -1.93 25.34 21.32
N VAL A 100 -1.72 24.02 21.44
CA VAL A 100 -2.41 23.13 22.40
C VAL A 100 -2.24 23.63 23.85
N HIS A 101 -1.24 24.49 24.09
CA HIS A 101 -0.90 25.11 25.36
C HIS A 101 -1.34 26.59 25.47
N GLY A 102 -2.06 27.15 24.49
CA GLY A 102 -2.73 28.46 24.60
C GLY A 102 -1.84 29.71 24.71
N ILE A 103 -0.52 29.56 24.86
CA ILE A 103 0.37 30.65 25.29
C ILE A 103 1.20 31.25 24.14
N ILE A 104 1.55 30.49 23.09
CA ILE A 104 2.39 30.96 21.96
C ILE A 104 1.76 30.62 20.60
N GLN A 105 1.83 31.58 19.67
CA GLN A 105 1.45 31.41 18.27
C GLN A 105 2.59 30.74 17.48
N ASP A 106 2.31 29.62 16.84
CA ASP A 106 3.28 28.95 15.96
C ASP A 106 3.68 29.88 14.80
N ALA A 107 4.99 30.01 14.53
CA ALA A 107 5.54 30.81 13.43
C ALA A 107 5.39 30.10 12.07
N LYS A 108 4.16 29.65 11.77
CA LYS A 108 3.77 28.98 10.53
C LYS A 108 2.44 29.47 10.00
N GLU A 109 2.32 29.51 8.68
CA GLU A 109 1.04 29.51 7.98
C GLU A 109 0.84 28.15 7.31
N GLY A 110 -0.39 27.82 6.90
CA GLY A 110 -0.63 26.48 6.36
C GLY A 110 -1.83 26.39 5.42
N LEU A 111 -1.84 25.33 4.61
CA LEU A 111 -2.99 24.90 3.84
C LEU A 111 -3.49 23.56 4.42
N TYR A 112 -4.73 23.56 4.90
CA TYR A 112 -5.41 22.40 5.45
C TYR A 112 -6.20 21.68 4.37
N LEU A 113 -5.88 20.40 4.20
CA LEU A 113 -6.47 19.55 3.19
C LEU A 113 -7.01 18.27 3.86
N GLY A 114 -7.68 17.46 3.07
CA GLY A 114 -8.20 16.17 3.46
C GLY A 114 -8.54 15.37 2.23
N ASP A 115 -9.21 14.25 2.43
CA ASP A 115 -9.80 13.50 1.32
C ASP A 115 -10.76 14.35 0.50
N GLU A 116 -10.68 14.23 -0.83
CA GLU A 116 -11.66 14.83 -1.73
C GLU A 116 -12.93 13.97 -1.72
N HIS A 117 -13.98 14.44 -1.06
CA HIS A 117 -15.24 13.70 -0.97
C HIS A 117 -16.25 14.21 -2.00
N GLU A 118 -16.91 13.27 -2.67
CA GLU A 118 -18.06 13.58 -3.52
C GLU A 118 -19.28 14.01 -2.69
N ALA A 119 -20.18 14.76 -3.32
CA ALA A 119 -21.42 15.23 -2.68
C ALA A 119 -22.35 14.08 -2.22
N SER A 120 -22.21 12.89 -2.79
CA SER A 120 -22.96 11.67 -2.48
C SER A 120 -22.46 10.94 -1.23
N ASN A 121 -21.30 11.32 -0.68
CA ASN A 121 -20.72 10.60 0.46
C ASN A 121 -21.65 10.70 1.69
N PRO A 122 -22.00 9.57 2.34
CA PRO A 122 -22.98 9.56 3.44
C PRO A 122 -22.51 10.34 4.68
N ARG A 123 -21.19 10.58 4.79
CA ARG A 123 -20.55 11.34 5.87
C ARG A 123 -20.41 12.83 5.55
N MET A 124 -20.96 13.30 4.42
CA MET A 124 -20.96 14.72 4.07
C MET A 124 -21.57 15.58 5.17
N GLY A 125 -20.84 16.62 5.59
CA GLY A 125 -21.26 17.52 6.67
C GLY A 125 -20.77 17.09 8.07
N LEU A 126 -20.22 15.89 8.21
CA LEU A 126 -19.44 15.53 9.40
C LEU A 126 -18.09 16.27 9.42
N PRO A 127 -17.51 16.47 10.60
CA PRO A 127 -16.18 17.07 10.74
C PRO A 127 -15.16 16.35 9.86
N THR A 128 -14.30 17.11 9.17
CA THR A 128 -13.26 16.63 8.25
C THR A 128 -13.74 16.08 6.89
N PHE A 129 -15.04 15.83 6.71
CA PHE A 129 -15.63 15.37 5.45
C PHE A 129 -16.07 16.53 4.56
N GLY A 130 -15.62 16.51 3.30
CA GLY A 130 -15.94 17.52 2.30
C GLY A 130 -14.91 17.62 1.17
N THR A 131 -15.11 18.61 0.30
CA THR A 131 -14.23 18.97 -0.82
C THR A 131 -13.09 19.88 -0.36
N ASN A 132 -11.90 19.73 -0.94
CA ASN A 132 -10.80 20.64 -0.68
C ASN A 132 -11.02 22.02 -1.29
N VAL A 133 -10.31 23.00 -0.74
CA VAL A 133 -10.29 24.38 -1.21
C VAL A 133 -8.89 24.66 -1.74
N PHE A 134 -8.75 24.64 -3.06
CA PHE A 134 -7.50 24.91 -3.76
C PHE A 134 -7.50 26.27 -4.46
N PRO A 135 -6.33 26.91 -4.61
CA PRO A 135 -6.16 28.18 -5.31
C PRO A 135 -6.09 27.99 -6.83
N ASP A 136 -7.11 27.37 -7.44
CA ASP A 136 -7.10 26.97 -8.86
C ASP A 136 -6.90 28.14 -9.84
N GLN A 137 -7.17 29.38 -9.41
CA GLN A 137 -6.96 30.58 -10.23
C GLN A 137 -5.51 31.05 -10.19
N GLU A 138 -4.88 31.04 -9.01
CA GLU A 138 -3.53 31.54 -8.81
C GLU A 138 -2.46 30.46 -9.06
N VAL A 139 -2.77 29.19 -8.79
CA VAL A 139 -1.87 28.03 -8.98
C VAL A 139 -2.67 26.87 -9.62
N PRO A 140 -2.96 26.93 -10.93
CA PRO A 140 -3.90 26.00 -11.58
C PRO A 140 -3.56 24.51 -11.44
N GLN A 141 -2.28 24.18 -11.36
CA GLN A 141 -1.78 22.81 -11.23
C GLN A 141 -1.88 22.24 -9.82
N MET A 142 -2.09 23.09 -8.80
CA MET A 142 -1.96 22.68 -7.39
C MET A 142 -2.94 21.59 -7.02
N ARG A 143 -4.22 21.73 -7.40
CA ARG A 143 -5.26 20.74 -7.10
C ARG A 143 -4.88 19.36 -7.63
N GLN A 144 -4.54 19.25 -8.92
CA GLN A 144 -4.24 17.97 -9.53
C GLN A 144 -2.99 17.33 -8.90
N LEU A 145 -1.92 18.11 -8.71
CA LEU A 145 -0.67 17.60 -8.12
C LEU A 145 -0.87 17.11 -6.68
N PHE A 146 -1.54 17.89 -5.84
CA PHE A 146 -1.79 17.51 -4.45
C PHE A 146 -2.71 16.30 -4.35
N LEU A 147 -3.77 16.21 -5.16
CA LEU A 147 -4.65 15.05 -5.15
C LEU A 147 -3.94 13.77 -5.63
N THR A 148 -3.12 13.86 -6.69
CA THR A 148 -2.26 12.74 -7.12
C THR A 148 -1.28 12.34 -6.03
N TYR A 149 -0.57 13.31 -5.43
CA TYR A 149 0.36 13.05 -4.34
C TYR A 149 -0.32 12.41 -3.12
N HIS A 150 -1.52 12.86 -2.74
CA HIS A 150 -2.26 12.27 -1.64
C HIS A 150 -2.66 10.81 -1.89
N GLU A 151 -2.96 10.44 -3.13
CA GLU A 151 -3.24 9.04 -3.51
C GLU A 151 -1.99 8.16 -3.37
N GLU A 152 -0.85 8.64 -3.87
CA GLU A 152 0.44 7.94 -3.72
C GLU A 152 0.83 7.77 -2.25
N MET A 153 0.64 8.82 -1.44
CA MET A 153 0.86 8.76 0.00
C MET A 153 -0.13 7.81 0.70
N ARG A 154 -1.40 7.73 0.26
CA ARG A 154 -2.36 6.75 0.79
C ARG A 154 -1.92 5.33 0.45
N THR A 155 -1.47 5.10 -0.78
CA THR A 155 -0.96 3.79 -1.23
C THR A 155 0.25 3.37 -0.41
N LEU A 156 1.19 4.30 -0.15
CA LEU A 156 2.30 4.06 0.77
C LEU A 156 1.78 3.75 2.19
N GLY A 157 0.87 4.55 2.72
CA GLY A 157 0.26 4.33 4.04
C GLY A 157 -0.36 2.95 4.19
N ASN A 158 -1.13 2.49 3.21
CA ASN A 158 -1.71 1.14 3.16
C ASN A 158 -0.63 0.05 3.24
N ARG A 159 0.38 0.10 2.34
CA ARG A 159 1.49 -0.87 2.33
C ARG A 159 2.22 -0.90 3.66
N MET A 160 2.38 0.26 4.26
CA MET A 160 3.08 0.40 5.51
C MET A 160 2.26 -0.16 6.70
N MET A 161 0.92 -0.21 6.62
CA MET A 161 0.09 -0.94 7.59
C MET A 161 0.32 -2.46 7.53
N ASP A 162 0.62 -3.01 6.34
CA ASP A 162 0.97 -4.44 6.22
C ASP A 162 2.32 -4.73 6.86
N VAL A 163 3.31 -3.85 6.59
CA VAL A 163 4.63 -3.93 7.22
C VAL A 163 4.53 -3.90 8.74
N LEU A 164 3.69 -3.02 9.31
CA LEU A 164 3.46 -2.97 10.75
C LEU A 164 2.74 -4.23 11.27
N SER A 165 1.80 -4.79 10.51
CA SER A 165 1.09 -6.02 10.89
C SER A 165 2.05 -7.21 10.98
N GLN A 166 2.96 -7.34 10.02
CA GLN A 166 4.04 -8.34 10.02
C GLN A 166 5.04 -8.09 11.16
N ALA A 167 5.51 -6.85 11.32
CA ALA A 167 6.46 -6.46 12.37
C ALA A 167 5.96 -6.79 13.78
N LEU A 168 4.66 -6.54 14.02
CA LEU A 168 3.99 -6.81 15.28
C LEU A 168 3.54 -8.27 15.43
N SER A 169 3.75 -9.11 14.39
CA SER A 169 3.31 -10.52 14.35
C SER A 169 1.82 -10.66 14.67
N LEU A 170 1.00 -9.81 14.04
CA LEU A 170 -0.46 -9.85 14.18
C LEU A 170 -1.03 -11.09 13.47
N PRO A 171 -2.31 -11.45 13.74
CA PRO A 171 -2.92 -12.68 13.19
C PRO A 171 -2.90 -12.82 11.65
N SER A 172 -2.79 -11.71 10.90
CA SER A 172 -2.59 -11.70 9.45
C SER A 172 -1.65 -10.56 9.04
N ASP A 173 -1.01 -10.71 7.87
CA ASP A 173 -0.07 -9.72 7.32
C ASP A 173 -0.73 -8.38 6.93
N ASP A 174 -2.06 -8.35 6.85
CA ASP A 174 -2.87 -7.17 6.53
C ASP A 174 -3.83 -6.77 7.67
N TYR A 175 -3.60 -7.31 8.88
CA TYR A 175 -4.53 -7.18 10.02
C TYR A 175 -4.93 -5.72 10.30
N LEU A 176 -3.97 -4.79 10.28
CA LEU A 176 -4.27 -3.38 10.55
C LEU A 176 -5.09 -2.75 9.42
N GLN A 177 -4.89 -3.16 8.17
CA GLN A 177 -5.74 -2.72 7.07
C GLN A 177 -7.17 -3.26 7.21
N GLN A 178 -7.34 -4.52 7.61
CA GLN A 178 -8.66 -5.12 7.77
C GLN A 178 -9.43 -4.59 8.98
N HIS A 179 -8.76 -4.33 10.10
CA HIS A 179 -9.43 -4.10 11.39
C HIS A 179 -9.33 -2.68 11.92
N ILE A 180 -8.30 -1.92 11.53
CA ILE A 180 -8.07 -0.56 12.05
C ILE A 180 -8.41 0.49 10.99
N THR A 181 -7.77 0.42 9.83
CA THR A 181 -8.03 1.41 8.75
C THR A 181 -9.17 1.01 7.85
N ARG A 182 -9.56 -0.28 7.82
CA ARG A 182 -10.65 -0.84 6.99
C ARG A 182 -10.58 -0.41 5.52
N HIS A 183 -9.36 -0.25 4.99
CA HIS A 183 -9.06 0.34 3.68
C HIS A 183 -9.69 1.73 3.41
N ASP A 184 -10.19 2.39 4.46
CA ASP A 184 -10.77 3.74 4.43
C ASP A 184 -10.22 4.57 5.59
N PRO A 185 -8.89 4.82 5.61
CA PRO A 185 -8.29 5.64 6.66
C PRO A 185 -8.82 7.07 6.58
N VAL A 186 -8.94 7.72 7.75
CA VAL A 186 -9.06 9.18 7.76
C VAL A 186 -7.71 9.76 7.38
N ILE A 187 -7.66 10.57 6.31
CA ILE A 187 -6.44 11.29 5.95
C ILE A 187 -6.60 12.79 6.13
N LEU A 188 -5.57 13.39 6.71
CA LEU A 188 -5.57 14.79 7.10
C LEU A 188 -4.25 15.46 6.63
N PRO A 189 -3.94 15.56 5.33
CA PRO A 189 -2.77 16.27 4.83
C PRO A 189 -2.75 17.76 5.15
N ARG A 190 -1.59 18.31 5.49
CA ARG A 190 -1.35 19.75 5.59
C ARG A 190 -0.15 20.13 4.76
N CYS A 191 -0.06 21.41 4.42
CA CYS A 191 1.13 22.01 3.82
C CYS A 191 1.48 23.24 4.64
N PHE A 192 2.57 23.19 5.40
CA PHE A 192 3.01 24.25 6.31
C PHE A 192 4.18 25.01 5.71
N ARG A 193 4.13 26.34 5.85
CA ARG A 193 5.24 27.25 5.56
C ARG A 193 5.73 27.86 6.85
N TYR A 194 6.98 27.57 7.19
CA TYR A 194 7.69 28.14 8.33
C TYR A 194 8.51 29.36 7.88
N ILE A 195 8.23 30.51 8.49
CA ILE A 195 8.86 31.78 8.10
C ILE A 195 10.35 31.82 8.49
N PRO A 196 11.18 32.64 7.81
CA PRO A 196 12.56 32.87 8.21
C PRO A 196 12.67 33.44 9.63
N GLN A 197 13.76 33.12 10.34
CA GLN A 197 13.91 33.48 11.75
C GLN A 197 13.93 35.00 12.02
N GLU A 198 14.42 35.80 11.05
CA GLU A 198 14.39 37.27 11.13
C GLU A 198 12.97 37.84 11.05
N GLU A 199 12.06 37.18 10.32
CA GLU A 199 10.64 37.56 10.21
C GLU A 199 9.88 37.16 11.50
N ALA A 200 10.20 35.99 12.07
CA ALA A 200 9.59 35.49 13.31
C ALA A 200 9.89 36.39 14.52
N THR A 201 11.13 36.88 14.64
CA THR A 201 11.57 37.75 15.74
C THR A 201 10.97 39.15 15.72
N GLN A 202 10.35 39.57 14.61
CA GLN A 202 9.73 40.90 14.44
C GLN A 202 8.19 40.90 14.59
N SER A 203 7.57 39.74 14.77
CA SER A 203 6.10 39.62 14.90
C SER A 203 5.63 39.98 16.33
N PRO A 204 4.59 40.82 16.51
CA PRO A 204 4.15 41.26 17.84
C PRO A 204 3.50 40.12 18.65
N THR A 205 3.90 39.98 19.92
CA THR A 205 3.36 39.01 20.88
C THR A 205 2.08 39.56 21.53
N ASN A 206 0.93 38.92 21.30
CA ASN A 206 -0.27 39.12 22.12
C ASN A 206 -0.30 38.04 23.21
N THR A 207 0.36 38.26 24.35
CA THR A 207 0.21 37.43 25.55
C THR A 207 -0.93 38.01 26.40
N THR A 208 -1.97 37.22 26.67
CA THR A 208 -3.10 37.66 27.51
C THR A 208 -3.31 36.84 28.79
N GLU A 209 -2.52 35.78 29.01
CA GLU A 209 -2.62 34.95 30.22
C GLU A 209 -1.23 34.52 30.74
N ASP A 210 -1.11 34.43 32.06
CA ASP A 210 0.12 34.00 32.77
C ASP A 210 0.31 32.47 32.60
N PRO A 211 1.47 31.99 32.12
CA PRO A 211 1.75 30.56 31.95
C PRO A 211 1.66 29.77 33.25
N SER A 212 1.24 28.50 33.17
CA SER A 212 1.37 27.57 34.30
C SER A 212 2.84 27.24 34.58
N GLU A 213 3.19 26.83 35.81
CA GLU A 213 4.60 26.56 36.20
C GLU A 213 5.27 25.45 35.36
N GLU A 214 4.51 24.52 34.77
CA GLU A 214 5.04 23.49 33.84
C GLU A 214 5.33 24.06 32.45
N ASP A 215 4.62 25.11 32.02
CA ASP A 215 4.83 25.78 30.72
C ASP A 215 6.04 26.75 30.76
N LYS A 216 6.57 27.08 31.95
CA LYS A 216 7.68 28.04 32.10
C LYS A 216 9.08 27.45 31.86
N VAL A 217 9.22 26.12 31.86
CA VAL A 217 10.55 25.49 31.97
C VAL A 217 11.31 25.41 30.64
N ASP A 218 10.64 25.48 29.48
CA ASP A 218 11.29 25.31 28.16
C ASP A 218 11.14 26.53 27.21
N ASP A 219 10.46 27.61 27.61
CA ASP A 219 9.81 28.54 26.66
C ASP A 219 10.38 29.98 26.56
N GLU A 220 11.58 30.25 27.06
CA GLU A 220 12.24 31.57 26.85
C GLU A 220 12.55 31.87 25.37
N ASN A 221 12.45 30.86 24.48
CA ASN A 221 12.73 30.98 23.04
C ASN A 221 11.57 30.51 22.13
N ALA A 222 10.33 30.48 22.62
CA ALA A 222 9.16 30.01 21.86
C ALA A 222 9.00 30.66 20.48
N ILE A 223 9.37 31.95 20.37
CA ILE A 223 9.33 32.75 19.13
C ILE A 223 10.30 32.21 18.05
N GLN A 224 11.30 31.39 18.42
CA GLN A 224 12.23 30.77 17.46
C GLN A 224 11.70 29.48 16.82
N TRP A 225 10.63 28.88 17.36
CA TRP A 225 10.10 27.62 16.84
C TRP A 225 8.96 27.86 15.87
N GLY A 226 9.04 27.19 14.72
CA GLY A 226 7.98 27.19 13.73
C GLY A 226 6.75 26.42 14.22
N ILE A 227 6.99 25.31 14.91
CA ILE A 227 6.01 24.57 15.72
C ILE A 227 6.71 24.06 16.98
N GLY A 228 6.08 24.26 18.14
CA GLY A 228 6.62 23.86 19.43
C GLY A 228 6.62 22.35 19.68
N ARG A 229 7.05 21.95 20.88
CA ARG A 229 7.04 20.55 21.36
C ARG A 229 5.61 20.00 21.37
N HIS A 230 5.36 18.93 20.62
CA HIS A 230 4.09 18.19 20.62
C HIS A 230 4.28 16.73 20.16
N SER A 231 3.25 15.92 20.34
CA SER A 231 3.11 14.60 19.71
C SER A 231 1.90 14.60 18.79
N ASP A 232 1.92 13.73 17.79
CA ASP A 232 0.79 13.56 16.87
C ASP A 232 -0.23 12.58 17.45
N TYR A 233 -1.51 12.80 17.14
CA TYR A 233 -2.58 12.04 17.78
C TYR A 233 -2.84 10.68 17.15
N GLY A 234 -2.60 10.58 15.84
CA GLY A 234 -3.05 9.54 14.94
C GLY A 234 -2.36 8.20 15.05
N LEU A 235 -2.43 7.39 13.98
CA LEU A 235 -1.57 6.21 13.88
C LEU A 235 -0.14 6.63 13.62
N TRP A 236 0.08 7.35 12.53
CA TRP A 236 1.36 7.95 12.19
C TRP A 236 1.23 9.05 11.16
N THR A 237 2.28 9.85 11.08
CA THR A 237 2.42 10.95 10.13
C THR A 237 3.57 10.65 9.18
N MET A 238 3.35 10.92 7.90
CA MET A 238 4.31 10.77 6.80
C MET A 238 4.62 12.15 6.24
N ILE A 239 5.86 12.62 6.35
CA ILE A 239 6.20 14.03 6.12
C ILE A 239 7.21 14.16 4.97
N LEU A 240 6.81 14.87 3.93
CA LEU A 240 7.71 15.40 2.92
C LEU A 240 8.16 16.82 3.32
N THR A 241 9.43 17.15 3.14
CA THR A 241 10.00 18.46 3.50
C THR A 241 11.04 18.89 2.47
N ASP A 242 11.24 20.19 2.29
CA ASP A 242 12.23 20.75 1.35
C ASP A 242 13.57 21.14 2.00
N ALA A 243 13.59 21.26 3.33
CA ALA A 243 14.77 21.63 4.11
C ALA A 243 14.80 20.94 5.49
N PRO A 244 15.99 20.82 6.13
CA PRO A 244 16.12 20.35 7.51
C PRO A 244 15.44 21.31 8.50
N GLY A 245 15.13 20.81 9.70
CA GLY A 245 14.59 21.64 10.79
C GLY A 245 13.64 20.94 11.75
N LEU A 246 13.28 19.68 11.48
CA LEU A 246 12.52 18.83 12.40
C LEU A 246 13.46 18.14 13.40
N GLU A 247 13.06 18.11 14.67
CA GLU A 247 13.77 17.44 15.76
C GLU A 247 12.82 16.52 16.54
N PHE A 248 13.28 15.32 16.91
CA PHE A 248 12.57 14.41 17.81
C PHE A 248 13.28 14.30 19.16
N GLN A 249 12.50 14.18 20.23
CA GLN A 249 13.01 13.94 21.56
C GLN A 249 13.09 12.44 21.82
N HIS A 250 14.27 11.93 22.14
CA HIS A 250 14.44 10.53 22.51
C HIS A 250 13.78 10.24 23.88
N HIS A 251 12.92 9.22 23.94
CA HIS A 251 12.01 9.02 25.07
C HIS A 251 12.69 8.74 26.42
N LYS A 252 13.87 8.07 26.41
CA LYS A 252 14.65 7.75 27.62
C LYS A 252 15.59 8.87 28.05
N THR A 253 16.37 9.38 27.11
CA THR A 253 17.43 10.37 27.40
C THR A 253 16.88 11.80 27.45
N LYS A 254 15.66 12.02 26.94
CA LYS A 254 14.99 13.31 26.77
C LYS A 254 15.79 14.32 25.92
N GLN A 255 16.81 13.87 25.21
CA GLN A 255 17.62 14.70 24.31
C GLN A 255 16.91 14.91 22.98
N TRP A 256 17.12 16.08 22.36
CA TRP A 256 16.57 16.44 21.05
C TRP A 256 17.57 16.11 19.95
N HIS A 257 17.10 15.42 18.91
CA HIS A 257 17.91 15.00 17.77
C HIS A 257 17.30 15.50 16.47
N ALA A 258 18.13 16.13 15.63
CA ALA A 258 17.72 16.57 14.31
C ALA A 258 17.46 15.38 13.38
N VAL A 259 16.40 15.46 12.59
CA VAL A 259 16.11 14.47 11.55
C VAL A 259 17.07 14.70 10.37
N PRO A 260 17.75 13.66 9.86
CA PRO A 260 18.56 13.78 8.66
C PRO A 260 17.68 14.16 7.46
N PHE A 261 18.11 15.16 6.68
CA PHE A 261 17.42 15.55 5.46
C PHE A 261 17.83 14.64 4.30
N VAL A 262 16.84 13.99 3.68
CA VAL A 262 17.01 13.20 2.46
C VAL A 262 16.03 13.74 1.42
N LYS A 263 16.54 14.15 0.24
CA LYS A 263 15.67 14.62 -0.83
C LYS A 263 14.67 13.52 -1.20
N SER A 264 13.39 13.88 -1.29
CA SER A 264 12.27 12.96 -1.56
C SER A 264 12.04 11.86 -0.52
N GLY A 265 12.85 11.79 0.54
CA GLY A 265 12.64 10.86 1.65
C GLY A 265 11.45 11.29 2.51
N ILE A 266 10.71 10.30 3.00
CA ILE A 266 9.50 10.53 3.81
C ILE A 266 9.87 10.32 5.28
N ILE A 267 9.74 11.37 6.09
CA ILE A 267 9.94 11.24 7.53
C ILE A 267 8.67 10.60 8.11
N MET A 268 8.84 9.49 8.81
CA MET A 268 7.77 8.73 9.45
C MET A 268 7.79 9.00 10.94
N ASN A 269 6.64 9.25 11.56
CA ASN A 269 6.53 9.33 13.02
C ASN A 269 5.24 8.70 13.57
N VAL A 270 5.38 7.91 14.61
CA VAL A 270 4.30 7.25 15.34
C VAL A 270 3.49 8.29 16.11
N GLY A 271 2.16 8.13 16.10
CA GLY A 271 1.23 8.94 16.88
C GLY A 271 0.68 8.23 18.11
N ASP A 272 -0.01 8.99 18.96
CA ASP A 272 -0.53 8.56 20.25
C ASP A 272 -1.50 7.37 20.14
N VAL A 273 -2.28 7.27 19.07
CA VAL A 273 -3.20 6.16 18.87
C VAL A 273 -2.45 4.86 18.58
N LEU A 274 -1.42 4.86 17.74
CA LEU A 274 -0.64 3.64 17.49
C LEU A 274 0.17 3.20 18.71
N ASP A 275 0.71 4.15 19.48
CA ASP A 275 1.35 3.89 20.78
C ASP A 275 0.38 3.16 21.73
N ARG A 276 -0.86 3.65 21.83
CA ARG A 276 -1.91 3.02 22.65
C ARG A 276 -2.36 1.66 22.11
N LEU A 277 -2.60 1.53 20.81
CA LEU A 277 -3.00 0.28 20.16
C LEU A 277 -1.95 -0.82 20.38
N THR A 278 -0.66 -0.47 20.35
CA THR A 278 0.46 -1.37 20.59
C THR A 278 0.82 -1.49 22.08
N ALA A 279 -0.06 -1.08 22.98
CA ALA A 279 0.14 -1.13 24.44
C ALA A 279 1.48 -0.51 24.90
N GLY A 280 1.98 0.49 24.17
CA GLY A 280 3.22 1.20 24.44
C GLY A 280 4.48 0.61 23.84
N ARG A 281 4.40 -0.45 23.01
CA ARG A 281 5.56 -1.02 22.30
C ARG A 281 6.11 -0.01 21.29
N TYR A 282 5.25 0.64 20.51
CA TYR A 282 5.64 1.75 19.64
C TYR A 282 5.44 3.07 20.36
N ILE A 283 6.32 4.03 20.07
CA ILE A 283 6.50 5.23 20.90
C ILE A 283 6.02 6.46 20.14
N SER A 284 5.02 7.17 20.67
CA SER A 284 4.68 8.51 20.19
C SER A 284 5.67 9.53 20.76
N SER A 285 6.69 9.87 19.96
CA SER A 285 7.77 10.75 20.39
C SER A 285 7.40 12.23 20.23
N TYR A 286 7.82 13.05 21.21
CA TYR A 286 7.72 14.49 21.06
C TYR A 286 8.60 14.97 19.92
N HIS A 287 8.09 15.93 19.16
CA HIS A 287 8.82 16.58 18.09
C HIS A 287 8.53 18.08 18.04
N ARG A 288 9.41 18.81 17.37
CA ARG A 288 9.32 20.27 17.13
C ARG A 288 10.00 20.61 15.82
N ALA A 289 9.59 21.70 15.18
CA ALA A 289 10.24 22.13 13.94
C ALA A 289 10.53 23.64 13.92
N ARG A 290 11.62 24.00 13.26
CA ARG A 290 12.02 25.39 13.00
C ARG A 290 12.53 25.55 11.59
N ASN A 291 12.58 26.81 11.14
CA ASN A 291 13.30 27.18 9.93
C ASN A 291 14.68 27.69 10.32
N HIS A 292 15.73 27.06 9.77
CA HIS A 292 17.11 27.49 9.97
C HIS A 292 17.57 28.56 8.96
N SER A 293 16.81 28.77 7.89
CA SER A 293 17.14 29.77 6.88
C SER A 293 16.80 31.17 7.37
N THR A 294 17.67 32.12 7.05
CA THR A 294 17.46 33.55 7.32
C THR A 294 16.75 34.26 6.17
N THR A 295 16.77 33.68 4.96
CA THR A 295 16.25 34.34 3.74
C THR A 295 15.05 33.65 3.11
N ASP A 296 14.99 32.32 3.21
CA ASP A 296 13.96 31.50 2.58
C ASP A 296 13.07 30.82 3.61
N PHE A 297 11.82 30.53 3.24
CA PHE A 297 10.92 29.76 4.09
C PHE A 297 11.14 28.25 3.90
N ARG A 298 10.83 27.48 4.94
CA ARG A 298 10.81 26.02 4.90
C ARG A 298 9.39 25.51 4.66
N LEU A 299 9.23 24.52 3.78
CA LEU A 299 7.98 23.80 3.60
C LEU A 299 8.01 22.42 4.26
N SER A 300 6.86 22.04 4.81
CA SER A 300 6.64 20.68 5.33
C SER A 300 5.22 20.26 4.97
N LEU A 301 5.08 19.09 4.35
CA LEU A 301 3.82 18.51 3.92
C LEU A 301 3.54 17.26 4.78
N PRO A 302 3.10 17.41 6.03
CA PRO A 302 2.72 16.27 6.85
C PRO A 302 1.41 15.66 6.35
N PHE A 303 1.44 14.34 6.13
CA PHE A 303 0.32 13.52 5.75
C PHE A 303 -0.05 12.60 6.92
N PHE A 304 -1.10 12.97 7.65
CA PHE A 304 -1.59 12.24 8.80
C PHE A 304 -2.48 11.10 8.30
N TYR A 305 -2.14 9.87 8.69
CA TYR A 305 -2.79 8.64 8.24
C TYR A 305 -3.35 7.91 9.45
N ASP A 306 -4.68 7.89 9.57
CA ASP A 306 -5.38 7.55 10.81
C ASP A 306 -6.31 6.33 10.63
N PRO A 307 -6.88 5.80 11.73
CA PRO A 307 -7.87 4.73 11.64
C PRO A 307 -9.08 5.15 10.80
N ALA A 308 -9.89 4.18 10.40
CA ALA A 308 -11.19 4.50 9.81
C ALA A 308 -12.02 5.33 10.79
N TRP A 309 -12.90 6.17 10.26
CA TRP A 309 -13.73 7.09 11.05
C TRP A 309 -14.45 6.40 12.23
N ASP A 310 -15.12 5.29 11.95
CA ASP A 310 -15.87 4.46 12.90
C ASP A 310 -15.04 3.25 13.40
N ALA A 311 -13.71 3.33 13.37
CA ALA A 311 -12.86 2.26 13.88
C ALA A 311 -12.99 2.15 15.40
N CYS A 312 -13.25 0.93 15.88
CA CYS A 312 -13.32 0.59 17.29
C CYS A 312 -11.91 0.63 17.90
N MET A 313 -11.70 1.48 18.91
CA MET A 313 -10.38 1.65 19.54
C MET A 313 -10.13 0.55 20.56
N LYS A 314 -9.41 -0.50 20.14
CA LYS A 314 -9.04 -1.65 20.97
C LYS A 314 -7.57 -2.01 20.84
N THR A 315 -6.91 -2.32 21.95
CA THR A 315 -5.51 -2.81 21.93
C THR A 315 -5.33 -4.02 21.02
N LEU A 316 -4.18 -4.08 20.34
CA LEU A 316 -3.87 -5.11 19.36
C LEU A 316 -3.59 -6.46 20.05
N PRO A 317 -4.00 -7.59 19.43
CA PRO A 317 -3.79 -8.92 19.98
C PRO A 317 -2.35 -9.41 19.74
N MET A 318 -1.37 -8.70 20.30
CA MET A 318 0.04 -9.07 20.18
C MET A 318 0.38 -10.23 21.12
N THR A 319 1.26 -11.13 20.70
CA THR A 319 1.72 -12.24 21.54
C THR A 319 2.75 -11.75 22.57
N THR A 320 2.41 -11.81 23.87
CA THR A 320 3.36 -11.50 24.95
C THR A 320 4.13 -12.75 25.35
N THR A 321 5.42 -12.83 25.04
CA THR A 321 6.32 -13.86 25.58
C THR A 321 6.96 -13.35 26.87
N THR A 322 6.36 -13.59 28.05
CA THR A 322 7.02 -13.31 29.33
C THR A 322 6.73 -14.39 30.38
N SER A 323 7.76 -15.13 30.80
CA SER A 323 7.68 -16.11 31.91
C SER A 323 8.73 -15.94 33.01
N ASP A 324 9.64 -14.95 32.93
CA ASP A 324 10.84 -14.91 33.79
C ASP A 324 10.95 -13.62 34.63
N SER A 325 11.68 -13.67 35.75
CA SER A 325 11.75 -12.57 36.74
C SER A 325 12.45 -11.30 36.25
N ALA A 326 13.42 -11.43 35.35
CA ALA A 326 14.06 -10.28 34.69
C ALA A 326 13.10 -9.59 33.68
N SER A 327 12.20 -10.35 33.05
CA SER A 327 11.15 -9.76 32.22
C SER A 327 10.13 -8.99 33.05
N LEU A 328 9.80 -9.45 34.26
CA LEU A 328 8.86 -8.74 35.15
C LEU A 328 9.39 -7.37 35.61
N ALA A 329 10.67 -7.27 35.99
CA ALA A 329 11.27 -5.99 36.38
C ALA A 329 11.39 -5.01 35.19
N LYS A 330 11.68 -5.54 33.99
CA LYS A 330 11.67 -4.77 32.75
C LYS A 330 10.25 -4.30 32.39
N GLU A 331 9.25 -5.14 32.60
CA GLU A 331 7.84 -4.87 32.36
C GLU A 331 7.29 -3.83 33.35
N GLU A 332 7.73 -3.82 34.63
CA GLU A 332 7.41 -2.77 35.59
C GLU A 332 8.00 -1.41 35.20
N LEU A 333 9.28 -1.37 34.77
CA LEU A 333 9.93 -0.15 34.27
C LEU A 333 9.25 0.37 32.99
N ASP A 334 8.98 -0.51 32.03
CA ASP A 334 8.23 -0.17 30.80
C ASP A 334 6.82 0.35 31.15
N THR A 335 6.18 -0.21 32.19
CA THR A 335 4.86 0.23 32.63
C THR A 335 4.90 1.64 33.22
N SER A 336 5.90 1.97 34.04
CA SER A 336 6.08 3.32 34.59
C SER A 336 6.39 4.35 33.49
N GLU A 337 7.29 4.01 32.58
CA GLU A 337 7.65 4.89 31.46
C GLU A 337 6.47 5.12 30.51
N ARG A 338 5.73 4.05 30.18
CA ARG A 338 4.48 4.13 29.42
C ARG A 338 3.45 5.00 30.13
N ALA A 339 3.27 4.84 31.44
CA ALA A 339 2.33 5.64 32.21
C ALA A 339 2.70 7.13 32.21
N GLU A 340 4.00 7.46 32.34
CA GLU A 340 4.49 8.84 32.23
C GLU A 340 4.15 9.42 30.85
N ARG A 341 4.55 8.73 29.75
CA ARG A 341 4.26 9.17 28.38
C ARG A 341 2.76 9.39 28.16
N TRP A 342 1.95 8.42 28.58
CA TRP A 342 0.49 8.44 28.39
C TRP A 342 -0.22 9.46 29.27
N SER A 343 0.35 9.86 30.41
CA SER A 343 -0.22 10.89 31.27
C SER A 343 -0.24 12.27 30.62
N HIS A 344 0.64 12.48 29.63
CA HIS A 344 0.74 13.74 28.89
C HIS A 344 -0.06 13.72 27.58
N THR A 345 -0.47 12.53 27.11
CA THR A 345 -1.37 12.44 25.96
C THR A 345 -2.78 12.84 26.37
N LYS A 346 -3.53 13.38 25.42
CA LYS A 346 -4.92 13.80 25.68
C LYS A 346 -5.92 12.65 25.43
N ILE A 347 -5.45 11.39 25.47
CA ILE A 347 -6.26 10.16 25.40
C ILE A 347 -6.62 9.75 26.82
N THR A 348 -7.86 10.02 27.22
CA THR A 348 -8.35 9.76 28.58
C THR A 348 -9.21 8.51 28.69
N CYS A 349 -9.58 7.88 27.57
CA CYS A 349 -10.32 6.62 27.56
C CYS A 349 -9.38 5.41 27.47
N GLU A 350 -9.88 4.27 27.94
CA GLU A 350 -9.23 2.98 27.71
C GLU A 350 -9.53 2.51 26.29
N PHE A 351 -8.58 1.81 25.68
CA PHE A 351 -8.75 1.17 24.36
C PHE A 351 -9.24 -0.27 24.57
N ASP A 352 -10.41 -0.39 25.21
CA ASP A 352 -11.10 -1.65 25.48
C ASP A 352 -12.17 -1.98 24.41
N GLY A 353 -12.33 -1.10 23.43
CA GLY A 353 -13.34 -1.18 22.37
C GLY A 353 -14.64 -0.41 22.67
N SER A 354 -14.70 0.37 23.76
CA SER A 354 -15.88 1.17 24.13
C SER A 354 -15.99 2.52 23.40
N VAL A 355 -14.96 2.93 22.66
CA VAL A 355 -14.88 4.24 22.00
C VAL A 355 -14.46 4.08 20.54
N ASP A 356 -15.11 4.80 19.65
CA ASP A 356 -14.73 4.89 18.23
C ASP A 356 -13.73 6.02 17.97
N TYR A 357 -12.93 5.88 16.92
CA TYR A 357 -11.95 6.90 16.53
C TYR A 357 -12.59 8.28 16.28
N SER A 358 -13.79 8.32 15.71
CA SER A 358 -14.55 9.55 15.44
C SER A 358 -14.77 10.39 16.70
N GLU A 359 -15.08 9.78 17.84
CA GLU A 359 -15.29 10.50 19.10
C GLU A 359 -14.00 11.13 19.62
N PHE A 360 -12.88 10.42 19.45
CA PHE A 360 -11.57 10.92 19.83
C PHE A 360 -11.17 12.13 18.98
N LEU A 361 -11.23 11.99 17.64
CA LEU A 361 -10.86 13.04 16.70
C LEU A 361 -11.78 14.27 16.86
N ALA A 362 -13.08 14.05 17.04
CA ALA A 362 -14.06 15.11 17.24
C ALA A 362 -13.76 16.00 18.46
N LYS A 363 -13.50 15.39 19.62
CA LYS A 363 -13.16 16.12 20.86
C LYS A 363 -11.90 16.98 20.68
N LYS A 364 -10.97 16.56 19.83
CA LYS A 364 -9.74 17.31 19.53
C LYS A 364 -10.00 18.49 18.61
N VAL A 365 -10.68 18.26 17.49
CA VAL A 365 -11.03 19.31 16.53
C VAL A 365 -11.84 20.40 17.21
N ALA A 366 -12.81 20.04 18.07
CA ALA A 366 -13.61 20.99 18.83
C ALA A 366 -12.78 21.88 19.77
N LYS A 367 -11.66 21.40 20.30
CA LYS A 367 -10.79 22.19 21.21
C LYS A 367 -9.91 23.17 20.44
N VAL A 368 -9.33 22.73 19.33
CA VAL A 368 -8.44 23.58 18.51
C VAL A 368 -9.25 24.64 17.76
N PHE A 369 -10.48 24.29 17.36
CA PHE A 369 -11.35 25.16 16.57
C PHE A 369 -12.78 25.19 17.11
N PRO A 370 -13.00 25.76 18.31
CA PRO A 370 -14.31 25.78 18.97
C PRO A 370 -15.38 26.49 18.12
N ASP A 371 -14.97 27.42 17.25
CA ASP A 371 -15.87 28.22 16.44
C ASP A 371 -16.20 27.60 15.07
N LEU A 372 -15.52 26.52 14.65
CA LEU A 372 -15.70 25.95 13.30
C LEU A 372 -16.83 24.91 13.20
N VAL A 373 -17.28 24.35 14.33
CA VAL A 373 -18.29 23.28 14.34
C VAL A 373 -19.29 23.50 15.48
N PRO A 374 -20.59 23.74 15.18
CA PRO A 374 -21.62 23.90 16.21
C PRO A 374 -21.75 22.68 17.12
N GLU A 375 -22.06 22.91 18.40
CA GLU A 375 -22.25 21.85 19.42
C GLU A 375 -23.25 20.75 19.01
N SER A 376 -24.24 21.12 18.18
CA SER A 376 -25.25 20.20 17.65
C SER A 376 -24.69 19.15 16.69
N VAL A 377 -23.62 19.44 15.95
CA VAL A 377 -22.97 18.49 15.03
C VAL A 377 -22.21 17.44 15.84
N TRP A 378 -21.56 17.86 16.94
CA TRP A 378 -20.82 16.96 17.82
C TRP A 378 -21.70 15.98 18.61
N LYS A 379 -22.96 16.33 18.88
CA LYS A 379 -23.90 15.46 19.63
C LYS A 379 -24.45 14.28 18.83
N ASN A 380 -24.31 14.28 17.50
CA ASN A 380 -24.88 13.26 16.61
C ASN A 380 -23.84 12.28 16.02
N LEU A 381 -22.57 12.32 16.46
CA LEU A 381 -21.48 11.50 15.90
C LEU A 381 -21.73 9.98 15.96
N SER A 382 -22.40 9.49 17.02
CA SER A 382 -22.68 8.07 17.22
C SER A 382 -23.78 7.52 16.31
N SER A 383 -24.47 8.38 15.55
CA SER A 383 -25.62 8.00 14.71
C SER A 383 -25.27 7.63 13.26
N THR A 384 -24.01 7.78 12.86
CA THR A 384 -23.54 7.48 11.50
C THR A 384 -22.54 6.33 11.48
N SER A 385 -23.02 5.13 11.78
CA SER A 385 -22.29 3.85 11.61
C SER A 385 -22.40 3.29 10.18
N GLU A 386 -22.81 4.11 9.21
CA GLU A 386 -22.91 3.64 7.83
C GLU A 386 -21.51 3.35 7.26
N PRO A 387 -21.31 2.17 6.65
CA PRO A 387 -20.05 1.82 6.01
C PRO A 387 -19.69 2.86 4.95
N SER A 388 -18.40 3.15 4.84
CA SER A 388 -17.91 4.02 3.78
C SER A 388 -18.24 3.44 2.41
N THR A 389 -18.88 4.25 1.56
CA THR A 389 -19.11 3.92 0.15
C THR A 389 -17.84 4.07 -0.69
N ARG A 390 -16.68 4.41 -0.09
CA ARG A 390 -15.40 4.56 -0.80
C ARG A 390 -14.96 3.29 -1.54
N HIS A 391 -15.40 2.10 -1.10
CA HIS A 391 -15.18 0.85 -1.85
C HIS A 391 -15.82 0.84 -3.25
N ALA A 392 -16.73 1.78 -3.55
CA ALA A 392 -17.30 1.97 -4.88
C ALA A 392 -16.53 2.99 -5.75
N LEU A 393 -15.64 3.82 -5.17
CA LEU A 393 -15.08 5.01 -5.83
C LEU A 393 -13.67 5.34 -5.29
N VAL A 394 -12.65 4.66 -5.81
CA VAL A 394 -11.24 5.11 -5.79
C VAL A 394 -11.15 6.42 -6.60
N VAL A 395 -10.47 7.45 -6.07
CA VAL A 395 -10.25 8.73 -6.75
C VAL A 395 -9.25 8.54 -7.88
N ARG A 396 -9.65 9.07 -9.04
CA ARG A 396 -9.38 8.55 -10.37
C ARG A 396 -8.35 9.42 -11.09
N THR A 397 -7.07 9.03 -11.11
CA THR A 397 -6.03 9.76 -11.88
C THR A 397 -5.81 9.24 -13.30
N ASN A 398 -6.63 8.31 -13.77
CA ASN A 398 -6.68 7.92 -15.17
C ASN A 398 -8.09 7.38 -15.50
N PRO A 399 -8.86 7.98 -16.44
CA PRO A 399 -10.17 7.47 -16.88
C PRO A 399 -10.17 5.98 -17.25
N ASP A 400 -9.00 5.43 -17.57
CA ASP A 400 -8.78 4.05 -17.96
C ASP A 400 -8.53 3.10 -16.76
N ALA A 401 -7.88 3.57 -15.68
CA ALA A 401 -7.69 2.79 -14.44
C ALA A 401 -9.01 2.59 -13.70
N VAL A 402 -9.82 3.63 -13.71
CA VAL A 402 -11.22 3.73 -13.32
C VAL A 402 -12.14 2.65 -13.86
N ILE A 403 -12.02 2.39 -15.17
CA ILE A 403 -12.82 1.39 -15.85
C ILE A 403 -12.39 0.01 -15.34
N SER A 404 -11.08 -0.21 -15.22
CA SER A 404 -10.52 -1.46 -14.69
C SER A 404 -11.01 -1.73 -13.26
N ASP A 405 -11.06 -0.70 -12.39
CA ASP A 405 -11.56 -0.83 -11.02
C ASP A 405 -13.05 -1.19 -10.95
N ARG A 406 -13.89 -0.54 -11.79
CA ARG A 406 -15.32 -0.88 -11.88
C ARG A 406 -15.54 -2.30 -12.41
N VAL A 407 -14.80 -2.68 -13.44
CA VAL A 407 -14.83 -4.06 -13.96
C VAL A 407 -14.41 -5.02 -12.85
N GLN A 408 -13.36 -4.71 -12.09
CA GLN A 408 -12.89 -5.56 -11.00
C GLN A 408 -13.96 -5.71 -9.89
N GLU A 409 -14.66 -4.64 -9.51
CA GLU A 409 -15.78 -4.70 -8.57
C GLU A 409 -16.95 -5.54 -9.11
N ASP A 410 -17.32 -5.34 -10.37
CA ASP A 410 -18.39 -6.11 -11.02
C ASP A 410 -18.02 -7.59 -11.19
N VAL A 411 -16.75 -7.90 -11.47
CA VAL A 411 -16.21 -9.26 -11.50
C VAL A 411 -16.26 -9.88 -10.11
N ARG A 412 -15.84 -9.18 -9.06
CA ARG A 412 -15.95 -9.70 -7.68
C ARG A 412 -17.39 -10.11 -7.37
N LYS A 413 -18.34 -9.21 -7.64
CA LYS A 413 -19.76 -9.47 -7.44
C LYS A 413 -20.26 -10.64 -8.29
N PHE A 414 -19.86 -10.70 -9.57
CA PHE A 414 -20.23 -11.79 -10.46
C PHE A 414 -19.77 -13.15 -9.93
N TYR A 415 -18.52 -13.27 -9.46
CA TYR A 415 -17.98 -14.51 -8.92
C TYR A 415 -18.59 -14.87 -7.56
N ASP A 416 -18.91 -13.89 -6.71
CA ASP A 416 -19.62 -14.12 -5.45
C ASP A 416 -21.04 -14.67 -5.70
N ASP A 417 -21.78 -14.06 -6.64
CA ASP A 417 -23.13 -14.49 -7.02
C ASP A 417 -23.13 -15.90 -7.66
N HIS A 418 -22.01 -16.31 -8.27
CA HIS A 418 -21.84 -17.60 -8.94
C HIS A 418 -20.96 -18.60 -8.15
N ARG A 419 -20.61 -18.29 -6.90
CA ARG A 419 -19.70 -19.11 -6.06
C ARG A 419 -20.14 -20.57 -5.90
N ALA A 420 -21.44 -20.85 -5.98
CA ALA A 420 -21.98 -22.20 -5.92
C ALA A 420 -21.74 -23.03 -7.20
N ARG A 421 -21.41 -22.39 -8.33
CA ARG A 421 -21.22 -23.03 -9.65
C ARG A 421 -19.75 -23.05 -10.08
N ILE A 422 -18.98 -22.03 -9.69
CA ILE A 422 -17.57 -21.89 -10.04
C ILE A 422 -16.72 -22.58 -8.98
N LYS A 423 -15.84 -23.49 -9.40
CA LYS A 423 -14.91 -24.17 -8.49
C LYS A 423 -13.85 -23.19 -7.97
N GLU A 424 -13.37 -23.41 -6.75
CA GLU A 424 -12.36 -22.57 -6.10
C GLU A 424 -11.08 -22.41 -6.94
N SER A 425 -10.69 -23.44 -7.69
CA SER A 425 -9.54 -23.41 -8.61
C SER A 425 -9.69 -22.47 -9.80
N HIS A 426 -10.89 -21.98 -10.07
CA HIS A 426 -11.22 -20.96 -11.08
C HIS A 426 -11.99 -19.78 -10.44
N GLY A 427 -11.92 -19.65 -9.12
CA GLY A 427 -12.61 -18.60 -8.38
C GLY A 427 -11.92 -17.25 -8.48
N LEU A 428 -12.45 -16.27 -7.75
CA LEU A 428 -11.96 -14.90 -7.74
C LEU A 428 -10.44 -14.76 -7.50
N ALA A 429 -9.87 -15.61 -6.64
CA ALA A 429 -8.43 -15.59 -6.36
C ALA A 429 -7.56 -15.85 -7.62
N HIS A 430 -7.99 -16.78 -8.49
CA HIS A 430 -7.33 -17.02 -9.78
C HIS A 430 -7.39 -15.79 -10.67
N ILE A 431 -8.58 -15.20 -10.81
CA ILE A 431 -8.80 -14.04 -11.67
C ILE A 431 -7.94 -12.85 -11.24
N LEU A 432 -7.87 -12.59 -9.93
CA LEU A 432 -7.04 -11.52 -9.38
C LEU A 432 -5.54 -11.81 -9.56
N ALA A 433 -5.09 -13.06 -9.43
CA ALA A 433 -3.71 -13.43 -9.69
C ALA A 433 -3.30 -13.21 -11.16
N VAL A 434 -4.15 -13.63 -12.11
CA VAL A 434 -3.96 -13.36 -13.55
C VAL A 434 -3.92 -11.85 -13.82
N SER A 435 -4.84 -11.08 -13.24
CA SER A 435 -4.85 -9.62 -13.36
C SER A 435 -3.58 -8.98 -12.80
N ASN A 436 -3.04 -9.48 -11.69
CA ASN A 436 -1.80 -8.96 -11.09
C ASN A 436 -0.59 -9.23 -11.98
N HIS A 437 -0.52 -10.39 -12.62
CA HIS A 437 0.51 -10.69 -13.62
C HIS A 437 0.40 -9.76 -14.83
N ALA A 438 -0.81 -9.51 -15.32
CA ALA A 438 -1.03 -8.59 -16.43
C ALA A 438 -0.61 -7.15 -16.09
N ASN A 439 -0.90 -6.68 -14.87
CA ASN A 439 -0.50 -5.34 -14.40
C ASN A 439 1.03 -5.17 -14.41
N LYS A 440 1.77 -6.13 -13.84
CA LYS A 440 3.24 -6.12 -13.85
C LYS A 440 3.82 -6.22 -15.26
N ALA A 441 3.19 -7.00 -16.13
CA ALA A 441 3.59 -7.10 -17.53
C ALA A 441 3.40 -5.76 -18.28
N ILE A 442 2.33 -5.02 -18.00
CA ILE A 442 2.08 -3.67 -18.54
C ILE A 442 3.15 -2.68 -18.06
N GLU A 443 3.45 -2.68 -16.76
CA GLU A 443 4.45 -1.78 -16.15
C GLU A 443 5.85 -1.96 -16.75
N CYS A 444 6.21 -3.20 -17.08
CA CYS A 444 7.51 -3.53 -17.68
C CYS A 444 7.48 -3.63 -19.21
N HIS A 445 6.40 -3.22 -19.88
CA HIS A 445 6.30 -3.35 -21.33
C HIS A 445 7.16 -2.28 -22.04
N GLU A 446 7.99 -2.71 -22.99
CA GLU A 446 8.81 -1.82 -23.82
C GLU A 446 8.44 -1.98 -25.31
N PRO A 447 8.06 -0.89 -26.01
CA PRO A 447 7.87 0.48 -25.50
C PRO A 447 6.65 0.58 -24.56
N PRO A 448 6.55 1.62 -23.71
CA PRO A 448 5.39 1.82 -22.83
C PRO A 448 4.06 1.83 -23.61
N LEU A 449 3.08 1.11 -23.09
CA LEU A 449 1.74 1.03 -23.68
C LEU A 449 0.94 2.32 -23.44
N SER A 450 0.02 2.64 -24.35
CA SER A 450 -0.92 3.73 -24.11
C SER A 450 -1.90 3.37 -22.97
N PRO A 451 -2.46 4.36 -22.27
CA PRO A 451 -3.49 4.14 -21.24
C PRO A 451 -4.66 3.26 -21.71
N GLU A 452 -5.13 3.49 -22.94
CA GLU A 452 -6.22 2.72 -23.56
C GLU A 452 -5.85 1.24 -23.72
N LEU A 453 -4.68 0.94 -24.30
CA LEU A 453 -4.22 -0.45 -24.48
C LEU A 453 -4.00 -1.14 -23.12
N ALA A 454 -3.44 -0.41 -22.16
CA ALA A 454 -3.26 -0.91 -20.80
C ALA A 454 -4.60 -1.27 -20.15
N MET A 455 -5.64 -0.45 -20.30
CA MET A 455 -6.99 -0.77 -19.80
C MET A 455 -7.61 -1.96 -20.52
N GLN A 456 -7.49 -2.05 -21.85
CA GLN A 456 -7.99 -3.20 -22.59
C GLN A 456 -7.35 -4.51 -22.10
N ILE A 457 -6.03 -4.53 -21.85
CA ILE A 457 -5.33 -5.70 -21.31
C ILE A 457 -5.82 -6.05 -19.91
N ARG A 458 -5.98 -5.05 -19.02
CA ARG A 458 -6.46 -5.24 -17.64
C ARG A 458 -7.87 -5.84 -17.62
N VAL A 459 -8.77 -5.28 -18.42
CA VAL A 459 -10.16 -5.74 -18.53
C VAL A 459 -10.21 -7.16 -19.13
N ALA A 460 -9.42 -7.46 -20.17
CA ALA A 460 -9.33 -8.81 -20.73
C ALA A 460 -8.83 -9.83 -19.69
N ALA A 461 -7.82 -9.48 -18.89
CA ALA A 461 -7.30 -10.34 -17.83
C ALA A 461 -8.34 -10.58 -16.72
N LEU A 462 -9.14 -9.57 -16.35
CA LEU A 462 -10.20 -9.71 -15.35
C LEU A 462 -11.39 -10.55 -15.84
N LEU A 463 -11.66 -10.55 -17.15
CA LEU A 463 -12.85 -11.20 -17.74
C LEU A 463 -12.57 -12.51 -18.47
N HIS A 464 -11.31 -12.98 -18.51
CA HIS A 464 -10.92 -14.11 -19.36
C HIS A 464 -11.72 -15.40 -19.14
N ASP A 465 -12.17 -15.66 -17.91
CA ASP A 465 -12.93 -16.85 -17.52
C ASP A 465 -14.43 -16.57 -17.32
N ALA A 466 -14.90 -15.34 -17.55
CA ALA A 466 -16.29 -14.91 -17.29
C ALA A 466 -17.33 -15.70 -18.12
N ASP A 467 -16.90 -16.26 -19.24
CA ASP A 467 -17.73 -17.02 -20.18
C ASP A 467 -17.18 -18.44 -20.42
N ASP A 468 -16.38 -19.01 -19.49
CA ASP A 468 -15.87 -20.38 -19.66
C ASP A 468 -17.04 -21.39 -19.71
N HIS A 469 -17.12 -22.11 -20.83
CA HIS A 469 -18.10 -23.16 -21.13
C HIS A 469 -18.28 -24.22 -20.04
N LYS A 470 -17.26 -24.43 -19.18
CA LYS A 470 -17.35 -25.36 -18.04
C LYS A 470 -18.39 -24.95 -17.01
N TYR A 471 -18.59 -23.64 -16.81
CA TYR A 471 -19.47 -23.08 -15.78
C TYR A 471 -20.74 -22.49 -16.38
N PHE A 472 -20.64 -22.02 -17.63
CA PHE A 472 -21.74 -21.45 -18.38
C PHE A 472 -21.89 -22.30 -19.65
N PRO A 473 -22.77 -23.33 -19.70
CA PRO A 473 -22.87 -24.19 -20.88
C PRO A 473 -23.91 -23.72 -21.92
N LYS A 474 -24.60 -22.59 -21.68
CA LYS A 474 -25.79 -22.14 -22.43
C LYS A 474 -25.84 -20.64 -22.76
N HIS A 475 -24.75 -19.92 -22.60
CA HIS A 475 -24.65 -18.48 -22.87
C HIS A 475 -24.32 -18.20 -24.33
N GLU A 476 -24.70 -17.01 -24.81
CA GLU A 476 -24.19 -16.50 -26.08
C GLU A 476 -22.70 -16.12 -25.95
N HIS A 477 -21.97 -16.10 -27.07
CA HIS A 477 -20.52 -15.87 -27.06
C HIS A 477 -20.17 -14.51 -26.42
N HIS A 478 -19.44 -14.56 -25.30
CA HIS A 478 -19.04 -13.40 -24.49
C HIS A 478 -20.19 -12.62 -23.83
N GLU A 479 -21.34 -13.26 -23.56
CA GLU A 479 -22.51 -12.61 -22.96
C GLU A 479 -22.18 -11.96 -21.60
N ASN A 480 -21.51 -12.68 -20.69
CA ASN A 480 -21.20 -12.16 -19.36
C ASN A 480 -20.14 -11.06 -19.42
N ALA A 481 -19.07 -11.28 -20.20
CA ALA A 481 -18.03 -10.28 -20.38
C ALA A 481 -18.59 -8.98 -20.96
N ARG A 482 -19.48 -9.04 -21.95
CA ARG A 482 -20.14 -7.85 -22.51
C ARG A 482 -21.00 -7.14 -21.46
N MET A 483 -21.83 -7.88 -20.72
CA MET A 483 -22.69 -7.32 -19.69
C MET A 483 -21.88 -6.58 -18.62
N ILE A 484 -20.77 -7.16 -18.16
CA ILE A 484 -19.89 -6.54 -17.16
C ILE A 484 -19.22 -5.29 -17.75
N MET A 485 -18.69 -5.35 -18.97
CA MET A 485 -18.05 -4.20 -19.63
C MET A 485 -19.02 -3.03 -19.87
N GLU A 486 -20.24 -3.33 -20.32
CA GLU A 486 -21.30 -2.32 -20.52
C GLU A 486 -21.67 -1.65 -19.20
N LYS A 487 -21.83 -2.43 -18.13
CA LYS A 487 -22.14 -1.92 -16.79
C LYS A 487 -21.01 -1.06 -16.21
N ALA A 488 -19.76 -1.43 -16.47
CA ALA A 488 -18.57 -0.70 -16.04
C ALA A 488 -18.20 0.50 -16.94
N GLU A 489 -19.04 0.81 -17.94
CA GLU A 489 -18.87 1.90 -18.90
C GLU A 489 -17.54 1.81 -19.68
N VAL A 490 -17.15 0.61 -20.09
CA VAL A 490 -16.02 0.42 -21.02
C VAL A 490 -16.35 1.06 -22.38
N PRO A 491 -15.45 1.87 -22.99
CA PRO A 491 -15.67 2.46 -24.29
C PRO A 491 -16.03 1.41 -25.35
N THR A 492 -17.06 1.68 -26.16
CA THR A 492 -17.62 0.71 -27.11
C THR A 492 -16.57 0.24 -28.13
N GLU A 493 -15.67 1.13 -28.54
CA GLU A 493 -14.54 0.86 -29.42
C GLU A 493 -13.51 -0.12 -28.82
N SER A 494 -13.41 -0.18 -27.49
CA SER A 494 -12.49 -1.06 -26.77
C SER A 494 -13.05 -2.47 -26.54
N ILE A 495 -14.37 -2.67 -26.64
CA ILE A 495 -15.01 -3.97 -26.39
C ILE A 495 -14.49 -5.04 -27.35
N SER A 496 -14.44 -4.78 -28.66
CA SER A 496 -13.99 -5.80 -29.64
C SER A 496 -12.53 -6.23 -29.41
N PRO A 497 -11.56 -5.31 -29.26
CA PRO A 497 -10.18 -5.68 -28.91
C PRO A 497 -10.06 -6.49 -27.62
N ILE A 498 -10.85 -6.17 -26.58
CA ILE A 498 -10.85 -6.91 -25.31
C ILE A 498 -11.31 -8.35 -25.52
N LEU A 499 -12.42 -8.54 -26.24
CA LEU A 499 -12.97 -9.87 -26.52
C LEU A 499 -12.03 -10.72 -27.37
N GLU A 500 -11.34 -10.10 -28.35
CA GLU A 500 -10.28 -10.77 -29.12
C GLU A 500 -9.16 -11.26 -28.21
N MET A 501 -8.75 -10.50 -27.19
CA MET A 501 -7.74 -10.94 -26.22
C MET A 501 -8.23 -12.09 -25.33
N ILE A 502 -9.50 -12.07 -24.93
CA ILE A 502 -10.12 -13.16 -24.15
C ILE A 502 -10.11 -14.47 -24.96
N ASP A 503 -10.50 -14.43 -26.23
CA ASP A 503 -10.48 -15.60 -27.13
C ASP A 503 -9.09 -16.22 -27.27
N LEU A 504 -8.04 -15.42 -27.09
CA LEU A 504 -6.66 -15.87 -27.20
C LEU A 504 -6.18 -16.59 -25.94
N VAL A 505 -6.81 -16.45 -24.76
CA VAL A 505 -6.27 -16.98 -23.50
C VAL A 505 -6.18 -18.51 -23.49
N SER A 506 -7.22 -19.19 -23.97
CA SER A 506 -7.36 -20.64 -23.86
C SER A 506 -6.24 -21.43 -24.55
N CYS A 507 -5.45 -22.17 -23.76
CA CYS A 507 -4.37 -23.02 -24.26
C CYS A 507 -4.87 -24.26 -25.03
N SER A 508 -6.04 -24.80 -24.69
CA SER A 508 -6.61 -25.96 -25.39
C SER A 508 -7.21 -25.61 -26.75
N GLN A 509 -7.61 -24.35 -26.94
CA GLN A 509 -8.13 -23.88 -28.23
C GLN A 509 -7.00 -23.35 -29.11
N ASN A 510 -6.05 -22.61 -28.53
CA ASN A 510 -5.06 -21.87 -29.30
C ASN A 510 -3.66 -22.50 -29.32
N GLY A 511 -3.35 -23.46 -28.45
CA GLY A 511 -1.98 -23.97 -28.31
C GLY A 511 -0.96 -22.84 -28.17
N ASN A 512 0.09 -22.84 -29.00
CA ASN A 512 1.01 -21.70 -29.13
C ASN A 512 0.78 -20.88 -30.41
N SER A 513 -0.34 -21.11 -31.11
CA SER A 513 -0.68 -20.39 -32.33
C SER A 513 -0.96 -18.92 -32.03
N VAL A 514 -0.42 -18.05 -32.88
CA VAL A 514 -0.63 -16.60 -32.83
C VAL A 514 -1.29 -16.17 -34.14
N PRO A 515 -2.39 -15.39 -34.09
CA PRO A 515 -3.03 -14.85 -35.29
C PRO A 515 -2.05 -14.08 -36.18
N ALA A 516 -2.19 -14.22 -37.50
CA ALA A 516 -1.36 -13.50 -38.47
C ALA A 516 -1.43 -11.97 -38.27
N SER A 517 -2.60 -11.44 -37.88
CA SER A 517 -2.78 -10.02 -37.58
C SER A 517 -1.87 -9.49 -36.46
N ILE A 518 -1.57 -10.32 -35.45
CA ILE A 518 -0.65 -9.96 -34.37
C ILE A 518 0.79 -10.02 -34.85
N LEU A 519 1.15 -11.06 -35.63
CA LEU A 519 2.50 -11.23 -36.16
C LEU A 519 2.88 -10.12 -37.15
N GLU A 520 1.98 -9.77 -38.06
CA GLU A 520 2.22 -8.76 -39.10
C GLU A 520 2.36 -7.34 -38.55
N LYS A 521 1.64 -7.03 -37.46
CA LYS A 521 1.64 -5.70 -36.82
C LYS A 521 2.53 -5.61 -35.58
N GLU A 522 3.17 -6.72 -35.20
CA GLU A 522 3.94 -6.87 -33.96
C GLU A 522 3.16 -6.49 -32.68
N GLU A 523 1.85 -6.72 -32.64
CA GLU A 523 0.98 -6.37 -31.50
C GLU A 523 0.99 -7.45 -30.39
N TYR A 524 2.19 -7.90 -29.99
CA TYR A 524 2.36 -8.99 -29.02
C TYR A 524 1.79 -8.68 -27.62
N TYR A 525 1.60 -7.40 -27.29
CA TYR A 525 0.92 -6.97 -26.06
C TYR A 525 -0.48 -7.58 -25.90
N ARG A 526 -1.17 -7.92 -27.00
CA ARG A 526 -2.47 -8.59 -26.98
C ARG A 526 -2.43 -9.99 -26.39
N LEU A 527 -1.25 -10.60 -26.29
CA LEU A 527 -1.04 -11.91 -25.68
C LEU A 527 -0.72 -11.84 -24.18
N ILE A 528 -0.61 -10.64 -23.59
CA ILE A 528 -0.33 -10.48 -22.16
C ILE A 528 -1.34 -11.27 -21.29
N PRO A 529 -2.67 -11.15 -21.48
CA PRO A 529 -3.64 -11.93 -20.67
C PRO A 529 -3.44 -13.44 -20.80
N ARG A 530 -3.14 -13.94 -22.01
CA ARG A 530 -2.83 -15.35 -22.28
C ARG A 530 -1.63 -15.83 -21.46
N TRP A 531 -0.55 -15.05 -21.45
CA TRP A 531 0.67 -15.41 -20.74
C TRP A 531 0.51 -15.28 -19.23
N SER A 532 -0.27 -14.30 -18.76
CA SER A 532 -0.63 -14.14 -17.35
C SER A 532 -1.42 -15.34 -16.81
N ASP A 533 -2.42 -15.84 -17.54
CA ASP A 533 -3.17 -17.06 -17.16
C ASP A 533 -2.25 -18.29 -17.07
N ARG A 534 -1.33 -18.40 -18.03
CA ARG A 534 -0.38 -19.50 -18.09
C ARG A 534 0.60 -19.55 -16.93
N LEU A 535 0.97 -18.41 -16.34
CA LEU A 535 1.86 -18.36 -15.17
C LEU A 535 1.22 -19.05 -13.96
N GLU A 536 -0.08 -18.84 -13.73
CA GLU A 536 -0.83 -19.50 -12.66
C GLU A 536 -0.88 -21.03 -12.85
N ALA A 537 -0.86 -21.50 -14.10
CA ALA A 537 -0.90 -22.93 -14.42
C ALA A 537 0.42 -23.66 -14.18
N VAL A 538 1.57 -22.97 -14.13
CA VAL A 538 2.91 -23.60 -14.09
C VAL A 538 3.64 -23.43 -12.75
N GLY A 539 3.05 -22.69 -11.82
CA GLY A 539 3.57 -22.48 -10.47
C GLY A 539 3.15 -23.54 -9.44
N ALA A 540 3.48 -23.26 -8.18
CA ALA A 540 3.08 -24.06 -7.01
C ALA A 540 1.55 -24.31 -6.97
N ILE A 541 0.76 -23.27 -7.27
CA ILE A 541 -0.70 -23.34 -7.35
C ILE A 541 -1.13 -24.31 -8.44
N GLY A 542 -0.52 -24.24 -9.62
CA GLY A 542 -0.78 -25.15 -10.74
C GLY A 542 -0.52 -26.62 -10.39
N VAL A 543 0.58 -26.90 -9.68
CA VAL A 543 0.90 -28.26 -9.17
C VAL A 543 -0.20 -28.77 -8.25
N VAL A 544 -0.63 -27.96 -7.27
CA VAL A 544 -1.67 -28.32 -6.31
C VAL A 544 -3.02 -28.52 -7.01
N ARG A 545 -3.40 -27.61 -7.91
CA ARG A 545 -4.67 -27.69 -8.66
C ARG A 545 -4.71 -28.92 -9.57
N CYS A 546 -3.60 -29.26 -10.23
CA CYS A 546 -3.54 -30.44 -11.09
C CYS A 546 -3.73 -31.73 -10.26
N TYR A 547 -3.09 -31.79 -9.09
CA TYR A 547 -3.27 -32.89 -8.14
C TYR A 547 -4.72 -33.03 -7.67
N GLN A 548 -5.32 -31.94 -7.17
CA GLN A 548 -6.72 -31.91 -6.72
C GLN A 548 -7.69 -32.31 -7.82
N TYR A 549 -7.51 -31.79 -9.04
CA TYR A 549 -8.36 -32.14 -10.18
C TYR A 549 -8.35 -33.64 -10.48
N ASN A 550 -7.17 -34.27 -10.49
CA ASN A 550 -7.08 -35.70 -10.76
C ASN A 550 -7.72 -36.54 -9.63
N GLN A 551 -7.54 -36.14 -8.37
CA GLN A 551 -8.19 -36.78 -7.22
C GLN A 551 -9.72 -36.69 -7.31
N GLU A 552 -10.27 -35.49 -7.58
CA GLU A 552 -11.73 -35.27 -7.69
C GLU A 552 -12.39 -36.09 -8.80
N HIS A 553 -11.68 -36.30 -9.91
CA HIS A 553 -12.22 -36.99 -11.09
C HIS A 553 -11.77 -38.46 -11.18
N GLY A 554 -11.09 -38.98 -10.15
CA GLY A 554 -10.59 -40.36 -10.10
C GLY A 554 -9.61 -40.69 -11.24
N ARG A 555 -8.83 -39.71 -11.69
CA ARG A 555 -7.82 -39.88 -12.74
C ARG A 555 -6.48 -40.31 -12.14
N PRO A 556 -5.69 -41.13 -12.86
CA PRO A 556 -4.41 -41.61 -12.36
C PRO A 556 -3.40 -40.46 -12.23
N LEU A 557 -2.67 -40.43 -11.11
CA LEU A 557 -1.57 -39.48 -10.91
C LEU A 557 -0.35 -39.84 -11.79
N SER A 558 -0.15 -41.12 -12.07
CA SER A 558 0.89 -41.61 -12.97
C SER A 558 0.48 -42.95 -13.60
N SER A 559 1.20 -43.34 -14.65
CA SER A 559 1.09 -44.62 -15.35
C SER A 559 2.48 -45.24 -15.56
N PRO A 560 2.58 -46.54 -15.91
CA PRO A 560 3.86 -47.14 -16.29
C PRO A 560 4.55 -46.47 -17.48
N SER A 561 3.80 -45.72 -18.30
CA SER A 561 4.29 -44.93 -19.43
C SER A 561 4.68 -43.50 -19.09
N SER A 562 4.43 -43.02 -17.86
CA SER A 562 4.82 -41.67 -17.44
C SER A 562 6.35 -41.50 -17.51
N PRO A 563 6.86 -40.40 -18.09
CA PRO A 563 8.30 -40.17 -18.17
C PRO A 563 8.96 -40.10 -16.78
N ARG A 564 10.17 -40.66 -16.66
CA ARG A 564 10.95 -40.71 -15.42
C ARG A 564 12.28 -39.96 -15.59
N ALA A 565 12.26 -38.66 -15.36
CA ALA A 565 13.46 -37.83 -15.43
C ALA A 565 14.31 -37.94 -14.15
N HIS A 566 15.62 -38.11 -14.31
CA HIS A 566 16.57 -38.18 -13.20
C HIS A 566 17.40 -36.89 -13.04
N THR A 567 17.41 -36.03 -14.04
CA THR A 567 18.06 -34.71 -14.05
C THR A 567 17.11 -33.63 -14.56
N ALA A 568 17.37 -32.37 -14.23
CA ALA A 568 16.54 -31.25 -14.69
C ALA A 568 16.54 -31.17 -16.23
N ASP A 569 17.68 -31.40 -16.88
CA ASP A 569 17.77 -31.43 -18.35
C ASP A 569 16.86 -32.49 -18.95
N GLN A 570 16.82 -33.70 -18.35
CA GLN A 570 15.92 -34.77 -18.80
C GLN A 570 14.44 -34.42 -18.64
N VAL A 571 14.07 -33.55 -17.70
CA VAL A 571 12.68 -33.08 -17.58
C VAL A 571 12.28 -32.34 -18.85
N TRP A 572 13.16 -31.46 -19.33
CA TRP A 572 12.91 -30.68 -20.54
C TRP A 572 13.06 -31.50 -21.81
N ASP A 573 14.02 -32.44 -21.87
CA ASP A 573 14.19 -33.35 -23.01
C ASP A 573 12.95 -34.22 -23.25
N PHE A 574 12.20 -34.57 -22.19
CA PHE A 574 10.96 -35.33 -22.33
C PHE A 574 9.75 -34.49 -22.74
N ALA A 575 9.78 -33.16 -22.60
CA ALA A 575 8.74 -32.26 -23.07
C ALA A 575 8.96 -31.92 -24.56
N THR A 576 8.83 -32.92 -25.44
CA THR A 576 9.10 -32.75 -26.87
C THR A 576 7.93 -32.06 -27.59
N PRO A 577 8.17 -31.29 -28.67
CA PRO A 577 7.11 -30.64 -29.44
C PRO A 577 6.01 -31.61 -29.90
N GLU A 578 6.36 -32.85 -30.25
CA GLU A 578 5.41 -33.88 -30.68
C GLU A 578 4.42 -34.26 -29.57
N ARG A 579 4.84 -34.22 -28.30
CA ARG A 579 3.93 -34.45 -27.16
C ARG A 579 2.91 -33.33 -27.03
N PHE A 580 3.34 -32.08 -27.20
CA PHE A 580 2.45 -30.93 -27.17
C PHE A 580 1.44 -30.99 -28.32
N GLU A 581 1.89 -31.29 -29.54
CA GLU A 581 1.00 -31.47 -30.70
C GLU A 581 0.00 -32.62 -30.49
N ALA A 582 0.44 -33.74 -29.93
CA ALA A 582 -0.43 -34.87 -29.61
C ALA A 582 -1.47 -34.51 -28.53
N TYR A 583 -1.08 -33.74 -27.51
CA TYR A 583 -2.00 -33.21 -26.50
C TYR A 583 -3.08 -32.31 -27.11
N GLN A 584 -2.69 -31.40 -28.00
CA GLN A 584 -3.63 -30.51 -28.70
C GLN A 584 -4.58 -31.31 -29.60
N THR A 585 -4.06 -32.28 -30.35
CA THR A 585 -4.86 -33.13 -31.26
C THR A 585 -5.87 -34.00 -30.51
N ARG A 586 -5.57 -34.39 -29.25
CA ARG A 586 -6.49 -35.13 -28.37
C ARG A 586 -7.56 -34.25 -27.71
N GLY A 587 -7.61 -32.95 -28.00
CA GLY A 587 -8.56 -32.03 -27.37
C GLY A 587 -8.15 -31.63 -25.94
N GLY A 588 -6.85 -31.66 -25.64
CA GLY A 588 -6.31 -31.17 -24.37
C GLY A 588 -6.37 -32.18 -23.22
N THR A 589 -6.22 -33.46 -23.49
CA THR A 589 -6.21 -34.52 -22.47
C THR A 589 -4.91 -35.32 -22.48
N SER A 590 -4.42 -35.64 -21.28
CA SER A 590 -3.29 -36.55 -21.04
C SER A 590 -3.76 -37.79 -20.28
N ASP A 591 -2.98 -38.87 -20.37
CA ASP A 591 -3.35 -40.18 -19.82
C ASP A 591 -3.27 -40.22 -18.29
N ASP A 592 -2.41 -39.39 -17.69
CA ASP A 592 -2.19 -39.25 -16.25
C ASP A 592 -1.64 -37.85 -15.90
N MET A 593 -1.59 -37.51 -14.61
CA MET A 593 -1.11 -36.20 -14.12
C MET A 593 0.36 -35.93 -14.50
N ILE A 594 1.27 -36.89 -14.31
CA ILE A 594 2.68 -36.70 -14.68
C ILE A 594 2.83 -36.49 -16.19
N SER A 595 2.13 -37.29 -16.99
CA SER A 595 2.11 -37.12 -18.45
C SER A 595 1.58 -35.74 -18.84
N HIS A 596 0.59 -35.18 -18.11
CA HIS A 596 0.10 -33.82 -18.34
C HIS A 596 1.17 -32.74 -18.16
N TYR A 597 2.14 -32.95 -17.26
CA TYR A 597 3.22 -31.99 -17.05
C TYR A 597 4.13 -31.91 -18.27
N TYR A 598 4.49 -33.06 -18.84
CA TYR A 598 5.29 -33.15 -20.06
C TYR A 598 4.51 -32.79 -21.32
N ASP A 599 3.23 -33.13 -21.38
CA ASP A 599 2.37 -32.90 -22.54
C ASP A 599 1.95 -31.43 -22.68
N LYS A 600 1.90 -30.67 -21.59
CA LYS A 600 1.38 -29.30 -21.58
C LYS A 600 2.19 -28.35 -20.69
N LEU A 601 2.26 -28.60 -19.38
CA LEU A 601 2.68 -27.55 -18.43
C LEU A 601 4.14 -27.12 -18.62
N LEU A 602 5.04 -28.03 -18.99
CA LEU A 602 6.42 -27.68 -19.30
C LEU A 602 6.52 -26.83 -20.59
N HIS A 603 5.70 -27.08 -21.60
CA HIS A 603 5.62 -26.22 -22.79
C HIS A 603 5.04 -24.83 -22.48
N VAL A 604 4.12 -24.77 -21.51
CA VAL A 604 3.57 -23.50 -21.01
C VAL A 604 4.60 -22.73 -20.18
N ALA A 605 5.43 -23.46 -19.41
CA ALA A 605 6.47 -22.90 -18.56
C ALA A 605 7.68 -22.36 -19.33
N CYS A 606 7.92 -22.88 -20.54
CA CYS A 606 8.97 -22.41 -21.44
C CYS A 606 8.37 -22.08 -22.81
N PRO A 607 7.60 -20.98 -22.89
CA PRO A 607 7.03 -20.55 -24.17
C PRO A 607 8.15 -20.11 -25.13
N PRO A 608 7.94 -20.19 -26.45
CA PRO A 608 8.94 -19.73 -27.42
C PRO A 608 9.36 -18.27 -27.17
N ASN A 609 10.68 -18.03 -27.11
CA ASN A 609 11.27 -16.73 -26.75
C ASN A 609 10.86 -15.58 -27.69
N ASP A 610 10.38 -15.89 -28.89
CA ASP A 610 9.95 -14.92 -29.89
C ASP A 610 8.49 -14.46 -29.74
N LEU A 611 7.71 -15.13 -28.88
CA LEU A 611 6.25 -14.92 -28.74
C LEU A 611 5.83 -14.16 -27.48
N VAL A 612 6.59 -14.22 -26.38
CA VAL A 612 6.21 -13.55 -25.11
C VAL A 612 6.57 -12.06 -25.16
N ARG A 613 7.80 -11.73 -25.61
CA ARG A 613 8.31 -10.36 -25.79
C ARG A 613 8.01 -9.44 -24.59
N ASN A 614 8.15 -9.96 -23.39
CA ASN A 614 7.90 -9.23 -22.15
C ASN A 614 8.78 -9.81 -21.03
N ALA A 615 9.73 -9.01 -20.54
CA ALA A 615 10.76 -9.46 -19.61
C ALA A 615 10.16 -10.02 -18.30
N TYR A 616 9.13 -9.37 -17.77
CA TYR A 616 8.46 -9.82 -16.54
C TYR A 616 7.86 -11.23 -16.71
N LEU A 617 7.09 -11.44 -17.80
CA LEU A 617 6.43 -12.72 -18.05
C LEU A 617 7.45 -13.83 -18.30
N GLU A 618 8.53 -13.54 -19.03
CA GLU A 618 9.61 -14.50 -19.32
C GLU A 618 10.34 -14.93 -18.05
N ASP A 619 10.72 -13.98 -17.19
CA ASP A 619 11.43 -14.28 -15.95
C ASP A 619 10.52 -14.97 -14.93
N LYS A 620 9.26 -14.56 -14.85
CA LYS A 620 8.29 -15.19 -13.95
C LYS A 620 7.97 -16.62 -14.38
N ALA A 621 7.92 -16.92 -15.68
CA ALA A 621 7.70 -18.27 -16.17
C ALA A 621 8.84 -19.22 -15.77
N LYS A 622 10.10 -18.77 -15.93
CA LYS A 622 11.30 -19.52 -15.50
C LYS A 622 11.33 -19.76 -14.00
N GLU A 623 10.90 -18.78 -13.20
CA GLU A 623 10.84 -18.92 -11.75
C GLU A 623 9.75 -19.91 -11.32
N SER A 624 8.56 -19.80 -11.91
CA SER A 624 7.37 -20.52 -11.47
C SER A 624 7.47 -22.03 -11.73
N SER A 625 8.21 -22.44 -12.76
CA SER A 625 8.33 -23.85 -13.15
C SER A 625 9.16 -24.72 -12.20
N LYS A 626 9.82 -24.14 -11.18
CA LYS A 626 10.70 -24.87 -10.25
C LYS A 626 9.98 -26.00 -9.52
N GLU A 627 8.78 -25.73 -9.04
CA GLU A 627 7.96 -26.71 -8.31
C GLU A 627 7.50 -27.86 -9.21
N LEU A 628 7.15 -27.53 -10.45
CA LEU A 628 6.78 -28.50 -11.48
C LEU A 628 7.96 -29.44 -11.80
N VAL A 629 9.15 -28.86 -11.99
CA VAL A 629 10.38 -29.62 -12.28
C VAL A 629 10.77 -30.50 -11.09
N GLU A 630 10.71 -29.98 -9.87
CA GLU A 630 11.07 -30.75 -8.67
C GLU A 630 10.13 -31.96 -8.48
N LEU A 631 8.82 -31.80 -8.72
CA LEU A 631 7.88 -32.93 -8.64
C LEU A 631 8.20 -34.00 -9.69
N CYS A 632 8.52 -33.61 -10.94
CA CYS A 632 8.96 -34.53 -11.98
C CYS A 632 10.22 -35.31 -11.59
N LEU A 633 11.21 -34.64 -10.96
CA LEU A 633 12.45 -35.27 -10.50
C LEU A 633 12.21 -36.25 -9.35
N ARG A 634 11.34 -35.90 -8.40
CA ARG A 634 10.92 -36.79 -7.31
C ARG A 634 10.25 -38.02 -7.86
N PHE A 635 9.29 -37.85 -8.78
CA PHE A 635 8.63 -38.97 -9.46
C PHE A 635 9.63 -39.85 -10.22
N GLY A 636 10.59 -39.26 -10.94
CA GLY A 636 11.59 -40.04 -11.67
C GLY A 636 12.42 -40.95 -10.75
N LYS A 637 12.80 -40.47 -9.56
CA LYS A 637 13.53 -41.24 -8.55
C LYS A 637 12.71 -42.40 -7.97
N THR A 638 11.47 -42.14 -7.57
CA THR A 638 10.66 -43.09 -6.78
C THR A 638 9.70 -43.94 -7.62
N GLY A 639 9.31 -43.46 -8.80
CA GLY A 639 8.23 -44.03 -9.63
C GLY A 639 6.84 -43.80 -9.04
N THR A 640 6.72 -42.98 -8.00
CA THR A 640 5.47 -42.67 -7.29
C THR A 640 5.37 -41.16 -7.08
N VAL A 641 4.17 -40.60 -7.23
CA VAL A 641 3.96 -39.16 -7.04
C VAL A 641 4.14 -38.84 -5.55
N ASP A 642 4.99 -37.87 -5.25
CA ASP A 642 5.30 -37.44 -3.88
C ASP A 642 4.15 -36.56 -3.35
N GLU A 643 3.07 -37.19 -2.91
CA GLU A 643 1.91 -36.50 -2.35
C GLU A 643 2.26 -35.69 -1.09
N SER A 644 3.25 -36.13 -0.30
CA SER A 644 3.69 -35.38 0.89
C SER A 644 4.33 -34.05 0.51
N TYR A 645 5.10 -34.02 -0.58
CA TYR A 645 5.66 -32.79 -1.14
C TYR A 645 4.57 -31.85 -1.63
N ILE A 646 3.55 -32.37 -2.35
CA ILE A 646 2.43 -31.54 -2.84
C ILE A 646 1.67 -30.93 -1.66
N GLN A 647 1.47 -31.68 -0.56
CA GLN A 647 0.85 -31.17 0.65
C GLN A 647 1.71 -30.09 1.35
N GLU A 648 3.03 -30.25 1.37
CA GLU A 648 3.96 -29.24 1.89
C GLU A 648 3.89 -27.95 1.07
N VAL A 649 3.88 -28.06 -0.27
CA VAL A 649 3.72 -26.93 -1.19
C VAL A 649 2.37 -26.24 -0.95
N ASN A 650 1.29 -27.00 -0.79
CA ASN A 650 -0.03 -26.45 -0.46
C ASN A 650 -0.05 -25.76 0.91
N ALA A 651 0.60 -26.33 1.92
CA ALA A 651 0.68 -25.72 3.25
C ALA A 651 1.46 -24.40 3.24
N LYS A 652 2.54 -24.31 2.42
CA LYS A 652 3.26 -23.06 2.21
C LYS A 652 2.39 -22.00 1.52
N LEU A 653 1.58 -22.41 0.54
CA LEU A 653 0.65 -21.51 -0.15
C LEU A 653 -0.50 -21.00 0.75
N LEU A 654 -0.89 -21.75 1.77
CA LEU A 654 -1.92 -21.35 2.75
C LEU A 654 -1.35 -20.55 3.93
N ALA A 655 -0.02 -20.50 4.08
CA ALA A 655 0.68 -19.76 5.12
C ALA A 655 1.15 -18.36 4.66
N VAL A 656 0.92 -18.05 3.37
CA VAL A 656 1.15 -16.76 2.69
C VAL A 656 -0.22 -16.24 2.30
#